data_AF-A0A4R2MP55-F1
#
_entry.id   AF-A0A4R2MP55-F1
#
_cell.length_a   1.000
_cell.length_b   1.000
_cell.length_c   1.000
_cell.angle_alpha   90.00
_cell.angle_beta   90.00
_cell.angle_gamma   90.00
#
_symmetry.space_group_name_H-M   'P 1'
#
loop_
_entity.id
_entity.type
_entity.pdbx_description
1 polymer ?
#
loop_
_entity_poly.entity_id
_entity_poly.type
_entity_poly.pdbx_seq_one_letter_code
_entity_poly.pdbx_strand_id
1 'polypeptide(L)'
;MNTQSSRGLAALSPLVLALLAACGGGGGGEAEPSSEAATPAPEAAAPQPAAPEPAADDTTLDKTYGAVIADTAVIAGEGTGRVFYVDARSGKDANDGLSQTSAGSGKGPWQTLAKVNASVQPGDTVRLACGSSWNETLRPAKSGSSAARITFASYPAGCSTPAAIDGANYIATSAWTRHAGKVYKTTLALKPTQLLSTAGAMTWAHHPNRGFDASAPNSVYLRNAADANSVVSGGRTGSTFVTTGSDLVLPSGASIAAGTTIRIRPNAWSMDETTVASVSGTRLTLSAATSYPVKKGWGFYLAGQMWMLDSAGEWYWDPLTKVLYAWMPDSGSPAANMRATTREVGINLDSLAYVTIDGVNLRNTGTAVSARSAKYVVLRNMRIEDIAGIGIDVYNAVGASVTSNVIARTERDGIAGTGSQNLTISGNRVVQAGVLMSGSTVLSLPRRTLGGISAGTGAVITQNTVADTGYNGITFASATQASYNTVTGACTTLDDGAGIYTSGSGNNSTIEGNVVTDVRGAPDGKGSSTVVSEAKGIYLDEHTTGVLVKGNTVVNADHGLKVHISSHNHLVGNTLYGNRRSQIMFHENENSTRASGDVYDNVVQGNRVVPTSSDATGFLHETTIANTTLFAQYDANVYYDRLYSRIGTEKTPSSVVEYGIGAWQAATYPDGSARGQDQTAIAASSVNYATARIAGATLVPNGKLASSLDGWAAYNDGSPKGTLTRESCERGFCARYVAGGTPGLVSTPYFSVTKDQWYRISVDVQGAYDGQILNLVLRRGGGGSNGYEPLSALYAYVPISRGWTRLSYTVKVTQSVQANDPVTLDRGARIDFAQIQPGQTLSIANVEMVPVTLSEASSRTEILVNTTGSDASLECPTTSSAPTLCGQFFRLGDNAAVTWPRVLGPRSSEVIFTLDRSLIDSDRDGIADSQDLCTDTGTGSSVNASGCSLSQ
;
A
#
# COMPACT_ATOMS: atom_id res chain seq x y z
N MET A 1 28.77 42.12 -15.06
CA MET A 1 28.83 42.49 -16.49
C MET A 1 27.45 42.20 -17.10
N ASN A 2 26.78 43.30 -17.45
CA ASN A 2 25.65 43.56 -18.38
C ASN A 2 24.60 42.45 -18.64
N THR A 3 23.32 42.57 -18.26
CA THR A 3 22.22 43.54 -18.60
C THR A 3 21.48 43.29 -19.92
N GLN A 4 20.14 43.49 -19.86
CA GLN A 4 19.17 43.79 -20.95
C GLN A 4 18.68 42.62 -21.82
N SER A 5 17.42 42.50 -22.29
CA SER A 5 16.19 43.33 -22.31
C SER A 5 15.02 42.41 -22.77
N SER A 6 13.78 42.45 -22.28
CA SER A 6 12.64 43.39 -22.47
C SER A 6 11.72 43.13 -23.69
N ARG A 7 10.40 43.33 -23.44
CA ARG A 7 9.21 43.49 -24.34
C ARG A 7 8.42 42.22 -24.67
N GLY A 8 7.09 42.15 -24.57
CA GLY A 8 6.03 43.12 -24.21
C GLY A 8 4.68 42.77 -24.87
N LEU A 9 3.58 43.22 -24.25
CA LEU A 9 2.16 43.32 -24.74
C LEU A 9 1.35 42.00 -24.88
N ALA A 10 0.03 41.92 -24.66
CA ALA A 10 -1.02 42.77 -24.06
C ALA A 10 -2.30 41.91 -23.89
N ALA A 11 -2.96 41.96 -22.73
CA ALA A 11 -4.35 42.41 -22.49
C ALA A 11 -5.49 41.75 -23.30
N LEU A 12 -6.48 41.17 -22.59
CA LEU A 12 -7.91 41.55 -22.68
C LEU A 12 -8.72 40.92 -21.53
N SER A 13 -9.48 41.78 -20.84
CA SER A 13 -10.50 41.49 -19.83
C SER A 13 -11.86 41.21 -20.52
N PRO A 14 -12.92 40.78 -19.82
CA PRO A 14 -13.94 41.77 -19.49
C PRO A 14 -14.65 41.63 -18.13
N LEU A 15 -15.13 42.81 -17.70
CA LEU A 15 -16.06 43.19 -16.65
C LEU A 15 -17.53 42.95 -17.07
N VAL A 16 -18.44 42.65 -16.13
CA VAL A 16 -19.82 43.22 -16.00
C VAL A 16 -20.21 43.04 -14.51
N LEU A 17 -20.13 44.04 -13.63
CA LEU A 17 -20.98 45.22 -13.37
C LEU A 17 -22.37 44.91 -12.75
N ALA A 18 -22.50 45.26 -11.48
CA ALA A 18 -23.74 45.38 -10.70
C ALA A 18 -24.20 46.86 -10.63
N LEU A 19 -25.35 47.11 -9.96
CA LEU A 19 -26.02 48.37 -9.55
C LEU A 19 -27.29 48.71 -10.37
N LEU A 20 -28.43 49.20 -9.84
CA LEU A 20 -28.90 49.52 -8.47
C LEU A 20 -30.45 49.77 -8.48
N ALA A 21 -31.08 49.61 -7.30
CA ALA A 21 -32.10 50.47 -6.65
C ALA A 21 -33.59 50.57 -7.09
N ALA A 22 -34.46 50.19 -6.12
CA ALA A 22 -35.40 51.03 -5.34
C ALA A 22 -36.94 50.92 -5.51
N CYS A 23 -37.58 50.87 -4.32
CA CYS A 23 -38.87 51.43 -3.87
C CYS A 23 -40.20 50.61 -3.88
N GLY A 24 -40.82 50.59 -2.69
CA GLY A 24 -42.27 50.45 -2.40
C GLY A 24 -42.72 49.04 -1.96
N GLY A 25 -43.41 48.78 -0.83
CA GLY A 25 -44.07 49.61 0.19
C GLY A 25 -45.34 48.91 0.71
N GLY A 26 -45.49 48.83 2.06
CA GLY A 26 -46.74 48.56 2.82
C GLY A 26 -47.22 47.10 2.87
N GLY A 27 -47.65 46.48 3.97
CA GLY A 27 -48.10 46.84 5.33
C GLY A 27 -48.99 45.65 5.79
N GLY A 28 -49.26 45.31 7.05
CA GLY A 28 -48.91 45.78 8.39
C GLY A 28 -49.47 44.74 9.39
N GLY A 29 -49.23 44.94 10.69
CA GLY A 29 -49.85 44.14 11.75
C GLY A 29 -49.03 44.08 13.03
N GLU A 30 -49.07 45.15 13.82
CA GLU A 30 -48.53 45.26 15.18
C GLU A 30 -49.33 44.46 16.21
N ALA A 31 -48.64 43.87 17.18
CA ALA A 31 -48.98 43.94 18.61
C ALA A 31 -47.79 43.42 19.47
N GLU A 32 -47.20 44.31 20.28
CA GLU A 32 -46.23 44.01 21.35
C GLU A 32 -46.92 43.45 22.64
N PRO A 33 -46.23 43.27 23.79
CA PRO A 33 -45.11 42.37 24.09
C PRO A 33 -45.35 41.57 25.40
N SER A 34 -44.56 40.51 25.66
CA SER A 34 -44.22 40.14 27.05
C SER A 34 -42.99 39.24 27.14
N SER A 35 -42.15 39.61 28.10
CA SER A 35 -40.94 38.98 28.63
C SER A 35 -40.91 37.46 28.71
N GLU A 36 -39.79 36.85 28.30
CA GLU A 36 -39.04 35.88 29.12
C GLU A 36 -37.66 35.61 28.49
N ALA A 37 -36.61 35.71 29.32
CA ALA A 37 -35.24 35.46 28.91
C ALA A 37 -34.99 33.96 28.75
N ALA A 38 -34.84 33.50 27.50
CA ALA A 38 -34.42 32.14 27.19
C ALA A 38 -32.88 32.03 27.23
N THR A 39 -32.41 31.14 28.11
CA THR A 39 -31.06 30.59 28.20
C THR A 39 -30.47 30.18 26.84
N PRO A 40 -29.18 30.45 26.56
CA PRO A 40 -28.53 29.92 25.37
C PRO A 40 -28.36 28.40 25.47
N ALA A 41 -28.67 27.71 24.37
CA ALA A 41 -28.56 26.26 24.21
C ALA A 41 -27.11 25.77 24.41
N PRO A 42 -26.91 24.54 24.93
CA PRO A 42 -25.59 23.97 25.14
C PRO A 42 -24.90 23.66 23.81
N GLU A 43 -23.63 24.02 23.75
CA GLU A 43 -22.66 23.70 22.70
C GLU A 43 -22.67 22.18 22.44
N ALA A 44 -22.91 21.78 21.19
CA ALA A 44 -22.97 20.38 20.80
C ALA A 44 -21.59 19.73 21.01
N ALA A 45 -21.49 18.84 21.99
CA ALA A 45 -20.30 18.01 22.20
C ALA A 45 -20.02 17.18 20.94
N ALA A 46 -18.78 17.27 20.44
CA ALA A 46 -18.29 16.41 19.37
C ALA A 46 -18.47 14.92 19.74
N PRO A 47 -18.78 14.04 18.76
CA PRO A 47 -18.98 12.63 19.03
C PRO A 47 -17.72 12.01 19.62
N GLN A 48 -17.88 11.38 20.79
CA GLN A 48 -16.80 10.67 21.48
C GLN A 48 -16.39 9.45 20.63
N PRO A 49 -15.11 9.25 20.30
CA PRO A 49 -14.65 8.00 19.69
C PRO A 49 -14.99 6.83 20.61
N ALA A 50 -15.43 5.71 20.04
CA ALA A 50 -15.64 4.49 20.79
C ALA A 50 -14.39 4.14 21.62
N ALA A 51 -14.58 3.64 22.84
CA ALA A 51 -13.48 3.20 23.67
C ALA A 51 -12.65 2.15 22.92
N PRO A 52 -11.31 2.24 22.91
CA PRO A 52 -10.47 1.25 22.24
C PRO A 52 -10.71 -0.13 22.84
N GLU A 53 -10.85 -1.13 21.97
CA GLU A 53 -10.86 -2.54 22.37
C GLU A 53 -9.57 -2.85 23.16
N PRO A 54 -9.62 -3.62 24.26
CA PRO A 54 -8.40 -3.99 24.99
C PRO A 54 -7.40 -4.69 24.07
N ALA A 55 -6.12 -4.41 24.28
CA ALA A 55 -5.04 -5.06 23.54
C ALA A 55 -5.23 -6.58 23.50
N ALA A 56 -5.07 -7.14 22.30
CA ALA A 56 -5.23 -8.56 22.03
C ALA A 56 -4.34 -9.39 22.99
N ASP A 57 -4.96 -10.17 23.88
CA ASP A 57 -4.27 -11.11 24.78
C ASP A 57 -3.57 -12.22 23.98
N ASP A 58 -2.59 -12.91 24.57
CA ASP A 58 -1.76 -13.94 23.94
C ASP A 58 -2.57 -14.95 23.11
N THR A 59 -3.68 -15.43 23.69
CA THR A 59 -4.59 -16.37 23.04
C THR A 59 -5.19 -15.85 21.74
N THR A 60 -5.31 -14.53 21.58
CA THR A 60 -5.86 -13.91 20.38
C THR A 60 -4.82 -13.80 19.27
N LEU A 61 -3.55 -13.48 19.58
CA LEU A 61 -2.48 -13.45 18.58
C LEU A 61 -2.18 -14.84 18.03
N ASP A 62 -2.22 -15.86 18.88
CA ASP A 62 -2.06 -17.27 18.47
C ASP A 62 -3.26 -17.77 17.66
N LYS A 63 -4.49 -17.35 18.00
CA LYS A 63 -5.68 -17.68 17.20
C LYS A 63 -5.66 -17.01 15.82
N THR A 64 -5.23 -15.76 15.75
CA THR A 64 -5.26 -14.97 14.51
C THR A 64 -4.16 -15.37 13.54
N TYR A 65 -2.94 -15.61 14.03
CA TYR A 65 -1.75 -15.81 13.18
C TYR A 65 -1.11 -17.20 13.33
N GLY A 66 -1.71 -18.10 14.10
CA GLY A 66 -1.14 -19.40 14.43
C GLY A 66 -0.05 -19.32 15.51
N ALA A 67 0.15 -20.42 16.25
CA ALA A 67 1.20 -20.50 17.26
C ALA A 67 2.61 -20.54 16.62
N VAL A 68 3.59 -19.92 17.29
CA VAL A 68 5.00 -20.05 16.88
C VAL A 68 5.50 -21.41 17.38
N ILE A 69 6.18 -22.15 16.51
CA ILE A 69 6.80 -23.42 16.88
C ILE A 69 8.12 -23.12 17.59
N ALA A 70 8.29 -23.66 18.79
CA ALA A 70 9.52 -23.50 19.56
C ALA A 70 10.73 -24.09 18.83
N ASP A 71 11.84 -23.37 18.84
CA ASP A 71 13.15 -23.83 18.37
C ASP A 71 13.80 -24.72 19.44
N THR A 72 13.92 -26.01 19.15
CA THR A 72 14.52 -27.02 20.03
C THR A 72 15.91 -27.45 19.58
N ALA A 73 16.55 -26.72 18.66
CA ALA A 73 17.87 -27.09 18.14
C ALA A 73 18.92 -27.10 19.25
N VAL A 74 19.78 -28.13 19.28
CA VAL A 74 20.91 -28.18 20.23
C VAL A 74 21.99 -27.22 19.74
N ILE A 75 22.37 -26.23 20.58
CA ILE A 75 23.41 -25.27 20.23
C ILE A 75 24.77 -25.81 20.69
N ALA A 76 25.76 -25.83 19.80
CA ALA A 76 27.10 -26.28 20.15
C ALA A 76 27.75 -25.37 21.21
N GLY A 77 28.40 -25.99 22.22
CA GLY A 77 29.08 -25.28 23.30
C GLY A 77 28.15 -24.70 24.38
N GLU A 78 26.85 -25.01 24.34
CA GLU A 78 25.88 -24.59 25.35
C GLU A 78 26.09 -25.35 26.68
N GLY A 79 26.25 -24.62 27.79
CA GLY A 79 26.26 -25.20 29.14
C GLY A 79 27.43 -26.12 29.50
N THR A 80 28.63 -25.86 28.97
CA THR A 80 29.85 -26.63 29.32
C THR A 80 30.46 -26.24 30.68
N GLY A 81 29.98 -25.18 31.31
CA GLY A 81 30.45 -24.63 32.59
C GLY A 81 29.50 -24.92 33.76
N ARG A 82 29.42 -23.98 34.71
CA ARG A 82 28.59 -24.15 35.92
C ARG A 82 27.13 -23.83 35.60
N VAL A 83 26.22 -24.42 36.37
CA VAL A 83 24.79 -24.11 36.29
C VAL A 83 24.39 -23.30 37.52
N PHE A 84 23.95 -22.07 37.30
CA PHE A 84 23.41 -21.19 38.33
C PHE A 84 21.89 -21.12 38.26
N TYR A 85 21.24 -20.97 39.40
CA TYR A 85 19.80 -20.82 39.55
C TYR A 85 19.47 -19.46 40.15
N VAL A 86 18.44 -18.81 39.62
CA VAL A 86 18.01 -17.48 40.04
C VAL A 86 16.49 -17.50 40.20
N ASP A 87 16.00 -17.05 41.35
CA ASP A 87 14.57 -16.92 41.65
C ASP A 87 14.32 -15.56 42.32
N ALA A 88 13.53 -14.70 41.67
CA ALA A 88 13.26 -13.35 42.16
C ALA A 88 12.49 -13.33 43.50
N ARG A 89 11.73 -14.39 43.79
CA ARG A 89 10.80 -14.49 44.91
C ARG A 89 11.43 -15.16 46.12
N SER A 90 12.18 -16.24 45.90
CA SER A 90 12.75 -17.06 46.99
C SER A 90 14.28 -17.05 47.07
N GLY A 91 14.96 -16.45 46.09
CA GLY A 91 16.43 -16.37 46.07
C GLY A 91 17.02 -15.38 47.07
N LYS A 92 18.33 -15.50 47.29
CA LYS A 92 19.15 -14.53 48.04
C LYS A 92 20.52 -14.40 47.39
N ASP A 93 20.99 -13.19 47.15
CA ASP A 93 22.30 -12.96 46.49
C ASP A 93 23.53 -13.34 47.34
N ALA A 94 23.31 -13.59 48.63
CA ALA A 94 24.29 -14.18 49.52
C ALA A 94 24.47 -15.70 49.32
N ASN A 95 23.58 -16.35 48.56
CA ASN A 95 23.71 -17.76 48.22
C ASN A 95 24.77 -18.02 47.15
N ASP A 96 25.21 -19.27 47.02
CA ASP A 96 26.14 -19.74 45.98
C ASP A 96 25.54 -19.78 44.57
N GLY A 97 24.22 -19.82 44.43
CA GLY A 97 23.51 -19.93 43.16
C GLY A 97 23.51 -21.34 42.57
N LEU A 98 24.07 -22.35 43.25
CA LEU A 98 24.33 -23.68 42.66
C LEU A 98 23.18 -24.68 42.87
N SER A 99 22.10 -24.25 43.53
CA SER A 99 20.93 -25.09 43.82
C SER A 99 19.62 -24.35 43.55
N GLN A 100 18.61 -25.08 43.07
CA GLN A 100 17.28 -24.53 42.73
C GLN A 100 16.51 -24.03 43.96
N THR A 101 16.71 -24.68 45.11
CA THR A 101 16.01 -24.39 46.36
C THR A 101 17.02 -24.07 47.45
N SER A 102 16.60 -23.29 48.45
CA SER A 102 17.47 -23.01 49.60
C SER A 102 17.77 -24.28 50.38
N ALA A 103 19.05 -24.58 50.56
CA ALA A 103 19.55 -25.82 51.18
C ALA A 103 20.40 -25.56 52.45
N GLY A 104 20.17 -24.43 53.11
CA GLY A 104 20.91 -23.97 54.30
C GLY A 104 21.53 -22.59 54.11
N SER A 105 22.27 -22.12 55.13
CA SER A 105 22.92 -20.80 55.08
C SER A 105 23.90 -20.72 53.90
N GLY A 106 23.70 -19.73 53.01
CA GLY A 106 24.57 -19.49 51.85
C GLY A 106 24.40 -20.46 50.67
N LYS A 107 23.42 -21.38 50.70
CA LYS A 107 23.15 -22.33 49.62
C LYS A 107 21.74 -22.17 49.07
N GLY A 108 21.62 -21.95 47.77
CA GLY A 108 20.33 -21.74 47.10
C GLY A 108 20.43 -20.85 45.88
N PRO A 109 19.31 -20.45 45.28
CA PRO A 109 19.32 -19.60 44.11
C PRO A 109 19.71 -18.16 44.49
N TRP A 110 20.32 -17.45 43.53
CA TRP A 110 20.44 -15.99 43.60
C TRP A 110 19.09 -15.31 43.43
N GLN A 111 19.00 -14.04 43.79
CA GLN A 111 17.76 -13.27 43.71
C GLN A 111 17.74 -12.33 42.50
N THR A 112 18.84 -11.61 42.25
CA THR A 112 18.86 -10.47 41.32
C THR A 112 19.60 -10.78 40.02
N LEU A 113 19.27 -10.03 38.96
CA LEU A 113 20.06 -10.02 37.73
C LEU A 113 21.36 -9.26 37.93
N ALA A 114 21.42 -8.29 38.85
CA ALA A 114 22.65 -7.62 39.24
C ALA A 114 23.73 -8.62 39.70
N LYS A 115 23.35 -9.63 40.50
CA LYS A 115 24.26 -10.71 40.91
C LYS A 115 24.71 -11.56 39.73
N VAL A 116 23.80 -11.90 38.82
CA VAL A 116 24.08 -12.64 37.59
C VAL A 116 25.10 -11.90 36.73
N ASN A 117 24.85 -10.62 36.45
CA ASN A 117 25.67 -9.77 35.59
C ASN A 117 27.13 -9.71 36.05
N ALA A 118 27.36 -9.73 37.37
CA ALA A 118 28.70 -9.68 37.96
C ALA A 118 29.43 -11.05 38.00
N SER A 119 28.71 -12.17 37.87
CA SER A 119 29.24 -13.49 38.27
C SER A 119 29.52 -14.46 37.12
N VAL A 120 28.76 -14.35 36.02
CA VAL A 120 28.82 -15.32 34.91
C VAL A 120 30.16 -15.32 34.17
N GLN A 121 30.63 -16.50 33.78
CA GLN A 121 31.83 -16.75 32.99
C GLN A 121 31.49 -17.54 31.70
N PRO A 122 32.38 -17.58 30.69
CA PRO A 122 32.20 -18.41 29.51
C PRO A 122 31.86 -19.87 29.87
N GLY A 123 30.87 -20.45 29.18
CA GLY A 123 30.37 -21.82 29.41
C GLY A 123 29.27 -21.94 30.47
N ASP A 124 29.10 -20.94 31.36
CA ASP A 124 28.09 -21.01 32.40
C ASP A 124 26.65 -20.99 31.83
N THR A 125 25.74 -21.69 32.49
CA THR A 125 24.29 -21.63 32.26
C THR A 125 23.60 -21.00 33.45
N VAL A 126 22.74 -20.02 33.20
CA VAL A 126 21.89 -19.37 34.20
C VAL A 126 20.44 -19.79 33.95
N ARG A 127 19.87 -20.47 34.93
CA ARG A 127 18.49 -20.95 34.95
C ARG A 127 17.64 -19.97 35.76
N LEU A 128 16.73 -19.27 35.07
CA LEU A 128 15.81 -18.30 35.66
C LEU A 128 14.47 -18.97 36.02
N ALA A 129 13.99 -18.81 37.25
CA ALA A 129 12.86 -19.58 37.75
C ALA A 129 11.54 -19.21 37.06
N CYS A 130 10.75 -20.23 36.71
CA CYS A 130 9.41 -20.09 36.15
C CYS A 130 8.53 -19.18 37.00
N GLY A 131 7.86 -18.22 36.36
CA GLY A 131 7.01 -17.22 37.02
C GLY A 131 7.76 -16.14 37.80
N SER A 132 9.10 -16.10 37.75
CA SER A 132 9.86 -14.95 38.28
C SER A 132 9.84 -13.79 37.29
N SER A 133 9.82 -12.57 37.84
CA SER A 133 9.94 -11.35 37.07
C SER A 133 10.92 -10.36 37.71
N TRP A 134 11.73 -9.70 36.89
CA TRP A 134 12.71 -8.70 37.32
C TRP A 134 12.47 -7.35 36.64
N ASN A 135 12.46 -6.27 37.42
CA ASN A 135 12.64 -4.91 36.91
C ASN A 135 14.12 -4.52 36.98
N GLU A 136 14.96 -5.32 36.32
CA GLU A 136 16.39 -5.17 36.22
C GLU A 136 16.83 -5.44 34.78
N THR A 137 18.01 -4.96 34.40
CA THR A 137 18.58 -5.23 33.08
C THR A 137 19.50 -6.45 33.17
N LEU A 138 19.29 -7.47 32.33
CA LEU A 138 20.27 -8.54 32.13
C LEU A 138 21.38 -8.02 31.23
N ARG A 139 22.60 -7.98 31.75
CA ARG A 139 23.79 -7.45 31.08
C ARG A 139 25.02 -8.23 31.53
N PRO A 140 25.25 -9.45 31.01
CA PRO A 140 26.46 -10.19 31.30
C PRO A 140 27.70 -9.38 30.89
N ALA A 141 28.74 -9.39 31.73
CA ALA A 141 29.94 -8.60 31.48
C ALA A 141 30.95 -9.25 30.52
N LYS A 142 30.70 -10.49 30.07
CA LYS A 142 31.67 -11.29 29.30
C LYS A 142 31.03 -11.97 28.09
N SER A 143 31.80 -12.11 27.04
CA SER A 143 31.50 -12.98 25.89
C SER A 143 31.79 -14.44 26.23
N GLY A 144 31.06 -15.36 25.62
CA GLY A 144 31.44 -16.77 25.53
C GLY A 144 32.46 -17.04 24.40
N SER A 145 32.60 -18.31 24.04
CA SER A 145 33.27 -18.77 22.84
C SER A 145 32.42 -19.80 22.10
N SER A 146 32.81 -20.18 20.88
CA SER A 146 32.13 -21.25 20.13
C SER A 146 32.09 -22.59 20.86
N ALA A 147 33.05 -22.86 21.75
CA ALA A 147 33.12 -24.07 22.57
C ALA A 147 32.52 -23.90 23.99
N ALA A 148 32.26 -22.68 24.43
CA ALA A 148 31.81 -22.35 25.78
C ALA A 148 30.89 -21.12 25.76
N ARG A 149 29.66 -21.30 25.29
CA ARG A 149 28.63 -20.26 25.22
C ARG A 149 28.09 -19.95 26.61
N ILE A 150 27.75 -18.69 26.86
CA ILE A 150 27.00 -18.32 28.07
C ILE A 150 25.51 -18.43 27.76
N THR A 151 24.76 -19.12 28.61
CA THR A 151 23.36 -19.46 28.32
C THR A 151 22.43 -18.94 29.41
N PHE A 152 21.35 -18.28 29.02
CA PHE A 152 20.28 -17.85 29.93
C PHE A 152 18.97 -18.47 29.47
N ALA A 153 18.33 -19.23 30.37
CA ALA A 153 17.10 -19.91 30.05
C ALA A 153 16.17 -20.05 31.25
N SER A 154 14.86 -20.12 31.00
CA SER A 154 13.88 -20.43 32.04
C SER A 154 14.02 -21.88 32.56
N TYR A 155 13.64 -22.13 33.82
CA TYR A 155 13.52 -23.49 34.38
C TYR A 155 12.25 -23.68 35.22
N PRO A 156 11.71 -24.92 35.30
CA PRO A 156 12.12 -26.10 34.50
C PRO A 156 11.80 -25.93 33.01
N ALA A 157 12.36 -26.79 32.15
CA ALA A 157 12.01 -26.81 30.73
C ALA A 157 10.51 -27.05 30.54
N GLY A 158 9.89 -26.44 29.53
CA GLY A 158 8.44 -26.53 29.29
C GLY A 158 7.58 -25.73 30.29
N CYS A 159 8.18 -24.79 31.02
CA CYS A 159 7.49 -23.86 31.91
C CYS A 159 6.38 -23.07 31.19
N SER A 160 5.16 -23.06 31.75
CA SER A 160 3.99 -22.37 31.20
C SER A 160 4.03 -20.84 31.36
N THR A 161 4.86 -20.31 32.27
CA THR A 161 5.06 -18.88 32.47
C THR A 161 6.55 -18.58 32.56
N PRO A 162 7.25 -18.50 31.41
CA PRO A 162 8.69 -18.26 31.39
C PRO A 162 9.10 -17.03 32.21
N ALA A 163 10.34 -17.06 32.71
CA ALA A 163 10.98 -15.93 33.37
C ALA A 163 10.84 -14.65 32.54
N ALA A 164 10.53 -13.52 33.20
CA ALA A 164 10.26 -12.27 32.50
C ALA A 164 11.10 -11.10 33.02
N ILE A 165 11.57 -10.25 32.11
CA ILE A 165 12.04 -8.91 32.45
C ILE A 165 10.89 -7.94 32.18
N ASP A 166 10.42 -7.25 33.23
CA ASP A 166 9.35 -6.26 33.14
C ASP A 166 9.91 -4.89 33.54
N GLY A 167 10.02 -3.99 32.57
CA GLY A 167 10.59 -2.66 32.79
C GLY A 167 9.60 -1.62 33.34
N ALA A 168 8.36 -2.01 33.62
CA ALA A 168 7.35 -1.14 34.20
C ALA A 168 7.44 -1.03 35.72
N ASN A 169 7.18 0.17 36.22
CA ASN A 169 6.85 0.41 37.62
C ASN A 169 5.33 0.56 37.77
N TYR A 170 4.75 -0.17 38.72
CA TYR A 170 3.34 -0.06 39.07
C TYR A 170 3.10 1.24 39.85
N ILE A 171 2.07 1.98 39.44
CA ILE A 171 1.63 3.19 40.12
C ILE A 171 0.37 2.85 40.91
N ALA A 172 0.44 2.97 42.23
CA ALA A 172 -0.70 2.72 43.10
C ALA A 172 -1.86 3.67 42.78
N THR A 173 -3.09 3.17 42.78
CA THR A 173 -4.30 3.98 42.58
C THR A 173 -4.38 5.14 43.57
N SER A 174 -3.97 4.91 44.81
CA SER A 174 -3.92 5.92 45.87
C SER A 174 -2.87 7.02 45.68
N ALA A 175 -1.91 6.84 44.77
CA ALA A 175 -0.91 7.87 44.46
C ALA A 175 -1.45 8.96 43.53
N TRP A 176 -2.55 8.67 42.81
CA TRP A 176 -3.16 9.61 41.90
C TRP A 176 -4.06 10.60 42.64
N THR A 177 -3.94 11.88 42.27
CA THR A 177 -4.83 12.95 42.72
C THR A 177 -5.41 13.67 41.51
N ARG A 178 -6.64 14.18 41.62
CA ARG A 178 -7.24 14.94 40.53
C ARG A 178 -6.49 16.26 40.34
N HIS A 179 -6.08 16.56 39.11
CA HIS A 179 -5.44 17.83 38.78
C HIS A 179 -6.48 18.89 38.41
N ALA A 180 -7.19 18.66 37.30
CA ALA A 180 -8.25 19.54 36.78
C ALA A 180 -9.11 18.74 35.79
N GLY A 181 -10.42 18.99 35.74
CA GLY A 181 -11.31 18.31 34.78
C GLY A 181 -11.21 16.78 34.85
N LYS A 182 -10.85 16.14 33.73
CA LYS A 182 -10.67 14.69 33.65
C LYS A 182 -9.20 14.24 33.78
N VAL A 183 -8.30 15.19 34.09
CA VAL A 183 -6.87 14.95 34.23
C VAL A 183 -6.50 14.67 35.69
N TYR A 184 -5.75 13.59 35.88
CA TYR A 184 -5.17 13.17 37.16
C TYR A 184 -3.65 13.31 37.13
N LYS A 185 -3.03 13.40 38.30
CA LYS A 185 -1.58 13.51 38.44
C LYS A 185 -1.00 12.68 39.58
N THR A 186 0.27 12.32 39.44
CA THR A 186 1.10 11.66 40.46
C THR A 186 2.56 12.07 40.31
N THR A 187 3.35 11.97 41.37
CA THR A 187 4.81 12.13 41.27
C THR A 187 5.42 10.87 40.63
N LEU A 188 6.35 11.06 39.70
CA LEU A 188 7.12 9.99 39.08
C LEU A 188 8.56 10.47 38.83
N ALA A 189 9.50 9.96 39.60
CA ALA A 189 10.88 10.46 39.61
C ALA A 189 11.64 10.21 38.29
N LEU A 190 11.43 9.04 37.69
CA LEU A 190 12.07 8.65 36.43
C LEU A 190 11.20 9.06 35.25
N LYS A 191 11.83 9.50 34.16
CA LYS A 191 11.13 9.80 32.91
C LYS A 191 10.49 8.51 32.38
N PRO A 192 9.17 8.45 32.19
CA PRO A 192 8.54 7.31 31.54
C PRO A 192 8.81 7.36 30.03
N THR A 193 9.09 6.20 29.43
CA THR A 193 9.11 6.04 27.97
C THR A 193 7.73 5.67 27.43
N GLN A 194 6.86 5.09 28.26
CA GLN A 194 5.49 4.72 27.95
C GLN A 194 4.65 4.71 29.23
N LEU A 195 3.35 5.01 29.09
CA LEU A 195 2.35 4.83 30.15
C LEU A 195 1.32 3.81 29.67
N LEU A 196 1.00 2.82 30.50
CA LEU A 196 0.00 1.80 30.21
C LEU A 196 -1.14 1.87 31.21
N SER A 197 -2.36 1.85 30.67
CA SER A 197 -3.62 1.69 31.39
C SER A 197 -4.11 0.24 31.31
N THR A 198 -5.26 -0.05 31.90
CA THR A 198 -5.97 -1.33 31.71
C THR A 198 -6.43 -1.55 30.27
N ALA A 199 -6.62 -0.48 29.49
CA ALA A 199 -6.97 -0.56 28.07
C ALA A 199 -5.74 -0.73 27.15
N GLY A 200 -4.53 -0.62 27.68
CA GLY A 200 -3.27 -0.69 26.92
C GLY A 200 -2.46 0.60 26.97
N ALA A 201 -1.53 0.75 26.02
CA ALA A 201 -0.64 1.90 25.93
C ALA A 201 -1.43 3.20 25.70
N MET A 202 -1.09 4.23 26.48
CA MET A 202 -1.64 5.57 26.37
C MET A 202 -0.79 6.45 25.44
N THR A 203 -1.44 7.37 24.75
CA THR A 203 -0.79 8.25 23.78
C THR A 203 -0.10 9.42 24.46
N TRP A 204 1.09 9.78 24.01
CA TRP A 204 1.75 10.99 24.51
C TRP A 204 0.97 12.23 24.07
N ALA A 205 0.72 13.16 25.00
CA ALA A 205 0.01 14.41 24.74
C ALA A 205 0.56 15.12 23.49
N HIS A 206 -0.31 15.35 22.51
CA HIS A 206 0.07 15.83 21.19
C HIS A 206 -0.94 16.81 20.62
N HIS A 207 -0.51 17.57 19.61
CA HIS A 207 -1.39 18.47 18.89
C HIS A 207 -1.07 18.48 17.39
N PRO A 208 -2.10 18.41 16.53
CA PRO A 208 -3.53 18.27 16.85
C PRO A 208 -3.90 16.84 17.23
N ASN A 209 -5.04 16.69 17.90
CA ASN A 209 -5.69 15.40 18.09
C ASN A 209 -6.39 14.93 16.82
N ARG A 210 -6.61 13.61 16.69
CA ARG A 210 -7.48 13.04 15.65
C ARG A 210 -8.87 13.68 15.72
N GLY A 211 -9.48 13.89 14.55
CA GLY A 211 -10.78 14.56 14.39
C GLY A 211 -10.68 16.07 14.18
N PHE A 212 -9.49 16.69 14.27
CA PHE A 212 -9.34 18.13 14.03
C PHE A 212 -9.61 18.54 12.57
N ASP A 213 -9.34 17.65 11.61
CA ASP A 213 -9.61 17.84 10.19
C ASP A 213 -10.73 16.88 9.75
N ALA A 214 -11.91 17.42 9.45
CA ALA A 214 -13.06 16.63 9.02
C ALA A 214 -12.83 15.88 7.69
N SER A 215 -11.91 16.34 6.84
CA SER A 215 -11.55 15.66 5.59
C SER A 215 -10.58 14.50 5.78
N ALA A 216 -9.88 14.47 6.92
CA ALA A 216 -8.93 13.42 7.29
C ALA A 216 -9.03 13.16 8.80
N PRO A 217 -10.16 12.59 9.29
CA PRO A 217 -10.46 12.52 10.72
C PRO A 217 -9.47 11.67 11.51
N ASN A 218 -8.75 10.77 10.83
CA ASN A 218 -7.71 9.96 11.46
C ASN A 218 -6.33 10.64 11.42
N SER A 219 -6.12 11.73 10.68
CA SER A 219 -4.82 12.38 10.61
C SER A 219 -4.48 13.11 11.91
N VAL A 220 -3.19 13.10 12.26
CA VAL A 220 -2.60 13.93 13.34
C VAL A 220 -1.68 15.02 12.79
N TYR A 221 -1.62 15.20 11.46
CA TYR A 221 -0.65 16.08 10.82
C TYR A 221 -1.21 17.46 10.51
N LEU A 222 -0.57 18.49 11.05
CA LEU A 222 -0.62 19.87 10.53
C LEU A 222 0.14 19.94 9.22
N ARG A 223 -0.21 20.89 8.37
CA ARG A 223 0.42 21.10 7.05
C ARG A 223 1.45 22.20 7.12
N ASN A 224 2.66 21.92 6.65
CA ASN A 224 3.66 22.96 6.44
C ASN A 224 3.16 23.97 5.39
N ALA A 225 3.01 25.25 5.78
CA ALA A 225 2.30 26.25 4.99
C ALA A 225 3.09 26.79 3.79
N ALA A 226 4.42 26.68 3.83
CA ALA A 226 5.33 27.15 2.78
C ALA A 226 6.59 26.28 2.73
N ASP A 227 7.24 26.21 1.57
CA ASP A 227 8.53 25.51 1.44
C ASP A 227 9.54 26.01 2.47
N ALA A 228 10.18 25.07 3.16
CA ALA A 228 11.27 25.39 4.07
C ALA A 228 12.59 25.58 3.30
N ASN A 229 13.64 25.99 4.01
CA ASN A 229 14.98 26.09 3.42
C ASN A 229 15.58 24.72 3.09
N SER A 230 16.57 24.71 2.19
CA SER A 230 17.42 23.55 1.91
C SER A 230 18.84 23.85 2.38
N VAL A 231 19.33 23.12 3.38
CA VAL A 231 20.70 23.24 3.92
C VAL A 231 21.36 21.88 3.99
N VAL A 232 22.68 21.83 3.80
CA VAL A 232 23.45 20.60 3.99
C VAL A 232 23.87 20.51 5.45
N SER A 233 23.51 19.41 6.12
CA SER A 233 23.91 19.09 7.49
C SER A 233 24.23 17.60 7.59
N GLY A 234 25.42 17.26 8.09
CA GLY A 234 25.87 15.87 8.19
C GLY A 234 25.90 15.12 6.86
N GLY A 235 26.18 15.82 5.75
CA GLY A 235 26.22 15.25 4.40
C GLY A 235 24.85 14.99 3.75
N ARG A 236 23.75 15.41 4.39
CA ARG A 236 22.38 15.32 3.84
C ARG A 236 21.78 16.71 3.66
N THR A 237 20.93 16.86 2.66
CA THR A 237 20.20 18.11 2.42
C THR A 237 18.85 18.05 3.15
N GLY A 238 18.60 19.00 4.04
CA GLY A 238 17.40 19.07 4.88
C GLY A 238 16.93 20.50 5.14
N SER A 239 16.02 20.69 6.08
CA SER A 239 15.45 21.98 6.47
C SER A 239 15.64 22.26 7.97
N THR A 240 15.80 23.53 8.34
CA THR A 240 16.00 23.95 9.74
C THR A 240 14.79 24.63 10.35
N PHE A 241 13.68 24.71 9.61
CA PHE A 241 12.43 25.24 10.13
C PHE A 241 11.23 24.60 9.42
N VAL A 242 10.07 24.69 10.06
CA VAL A 242 8.76 24.52 9.40
C VAL A 242 7.96 25.83 9.54
N THR A 243 7.01 26.04 8.63
CA THR A 243 6.10 27.19 8.66
C THR A 243 4.71 26.71 9.01
N THR A 244 4.17 27.21 10.12
CA THR A 244 2.81 26.88 10.59
C THR A 244 1.75 27.52 9.69
N GLY A 245 0.64 26.81 9.52
CA GLY A 245 -0.54 27.26 8.77
C GLY A 245 -1.68 27.71 9.68
N SER A 246 -2.81 28.04 9.07
CA SER A 246 -4.06 28.37 9.78
C SER A 246 -4.71 27.18 10.47
N ASP A 247 -4.26 25.97 10.15
CA ASP A 247 -4.69 24.71 10.76
C ASP A 247 -4.08 24.48 12.16
N LEU A 248 -3.01 25.20 12.52
CA LEU A 248 -2.50 25.24 13.89
C LEU A 248 -3.35 26.22 14.73
N VAL A 249 -4.22 25.67 15.57
CA VAL A 249 -5.05 26.45 16.50
C VAL A 249 -4.63 26.14 17.93
N LEU A 250 -4.00 27.11 18.58
CA LEU A 250 -3.58 26.98 19.98
C LEU A 250 -4.75 27.30 20.92
N PRO A 251 -4.93 26.55 22.02
CA PRO A 251 -5.83 26.95 23.10
C PRO A 251 -5.47 28.32 23.68
N SER A 252 -6.44 29.01 24.26
CA SER A 252 -6.22 30.32 24.90
C SER A 252 -5.12 30.25 25.95
N GLY A 253 -4.11 31.12 25.83
CA GLY A 253 -2.95 31.17 26.73
C GLY A 253 -1.87 30.12 26.47
N ALA A 254 -2.08 29.20 25.53
CA ALA A 254 -1.04 28.25 25.13
C ALA A 254 0.01 28.91 24.23
N SER A 255 1.25 28.45 24.35
CA SER A 255 2.34 28.83 23.45
C SER A 255 3.24 27.62 23.17
N ILE A 256 3.89 27.65 22.02
CA ILE A 256 4.91 26.65 21.67
C ILE A 256 6.23 27.12 22.26
N ALA A 257 6.70 26.44 23.30
CA ALA A 257 7.96 26.76 23.97
C ALA A 257 9.16 26.12 23.25
N ALA A 258 10.36 26.69 23.46
CA ALA A 258 11.59 26.00 23.12
C ALA A 258 11.68 24.65 23.85
N GLY A 259 12.17 23.61 23.17
CA GLY A 259 12.18 22.24 23.67
C GLY A 259 10.90 21.43 23.39
N THR A 260 9.84 22.04 22.86
CA THR A 260 8.64 21.29 22.40
C THR A 260 9.06 20.26 21.36
N THR A 261 8.65 19.01 21.53
CA THR A 261 8.94 17.96 20.54
C THR A 261 8.10 18.19 19.29
N ILE A 262 8.73 18.04 18.14
CA ILE A 262 8.09 18.11 16.84
C ILE A 262 8.49 16.88 16.03
N ARG A 263 7.51 16.22 15.43
CA ARG A 263 7.73 15.15 14.46
C ARG A 263 7.28 15.61 13.10
N ILE A 264 8.13 15.38 12.11
CA ILE A 264 7.99 15.95 10.77
C ILE A 264 8.08 14.80 9.78
N ARG A 265 7.15 14.78 8.84
CA ARG A 265 7.19 13.91 7.67
C ARG A 265 7.79 14.70 6.51
N PRO A 266 9.12 14.73 6.31
CA PRO A 266 9.71 15.55 5.27
C PRO A 266 9.48 14.98 3.85
N ASN A 267 9.19 13.68 3.74
CA ASN A 267 8.85 12.98 2.51
C ASN A 267 8.02 11.69 2.81
N ALA A 268 7.72 10.88 1.81
CA ALA A 268 6.79 9.75 1.96
C ALA A 268 7.33 8.63 2.87
N TRP A 269 8.64 8.39 2.83
CA TRP A 269 9.34 7.27 3.47
C TRP A 269 10.08 7.63 4.76
N SER A 270 10.01 8.87 5.23
CA SER A 270 10.76 9.34 6.40
C SER A 270 9.88 10.01 7.45
N MET A 271 10.28 9.83 8.71
CA MET A 271 9.75 10.52 9.88
C MET A 271 10.92 11.01 10.72
N ASP A 272 11.04 12.32 10.89
CA ASP A 272 12.04 12.94 11.75
C ASP A 272 11.43 13.31 13.10
N GLU A 273 12.23 13.24 14.16
CA GLU A 273 11.88 13.69 15.51
C GLU A 273 12.97 14.66 15.97
N THR A 274 12.58 15.87 16.39
CA THR A 274 13.47 16.89 16.94
C THR A 274 12.71 17.78 17.92
N THR A 275 13.30 18.89 18.34
CA THR A 275 12.68 19.91 19.18
C THR A 275 12.61 21.26 18.48
N VAL A 276 11.64 22.09 18.89
CA VAL A 276 11.57 23.50 18.53
C VAL A 276 12.66 24.26 19.29
N ALA A 277 13.58 24.90 18.58
CA ALA A 277 14.61 25.75 19.15
C ALA A 277 14.07 27.16 19.49
N SER A 278 13.27 27.73 18.58
CA SER A 278 12.66 29.05 18.75
C SER A 278 11.43 29.22 17.87
N VAL A 279 10.57 30.16 18.24
CA VAL A 279 9.36 30.52 17.49
C VAL A 279 9.46 32.00 17.09
N SER A 280 9.21 32.30 15.81
CA SER A 280 9.18 33.67 15.29
C SER A 280 8.05 33.82 14.27
N GLY A 281 6.97 34.50 14.66
CA GLY A 281 5.73 34.52 13.88
C GLY A 281 5.21 33.11 13.64
N THR A 282 5.02 32.75 12.37
CA THR A 282 4.59 31.40 11.97
C THR A 282 5.74 30.39 11.83
N ARG A 283 7.00 30.79 12.02
CA ARG A 283 8.16 29.92 11.83
C ARG A 283 8.56 29.22 13.12
N LEU A 284 8.62 27.88 13.08
CA LEU A 284 9.21 27.05 14.12
C LEU A 284 10.62 26.65 13.69
N THR A 285 11.64 27.22 14.31
CA THR A 285 13.04 26.84 14.07
C THR A 285 13.34 25.53 14.77
N LEU A 286 13.99 24.59 14.09
CA LEU A 286 14.30 23.26 14.59
C LEU A 286 15.68 23.22 15.25
N SER A 287 15.83 22.43 16.31
CA SER A 287 17.12 22.20 16.97
C SER A 287 18.07 21.34 16.15
N ALA A 288 17.53 20.52 15.24
CA ALA A 288 18.29 19.76 14.26
C ALA A 288 17.61 19.85 12.88
N ALA A 289 18.42 19.87 11.82
CA ALA A 289 17.89 19.85 10.46
C ALA A 289 17.20 18.50 10.16
N THR A 290 16.15 18.53 9.35
CA THR A 290 15.46 17.32 8.87
C THR A 290 16.36 16.48 7.96
N SER A 291 15.99 15.23 7.74
CA SER A 291 16.68 14.29 6.85
C SER A 291 16.50 14.63 5.37
N TYR A 292 15.43 15.35 5.02
CA TYR A 292 15.11 15.82 3.67
C TYR A 292 14.46 17.22 3.70
N PRO A 293 14.48 17.99 2.60
CA PRO A 293 13.84 19.30 2.54
C PRO A 293 12.32 19.20 2.72
N VAL A 294 11.75 20.00 3.62
CA VAL A 294 10.31 20.00 3.90
C VAL A 294 9.60 20.95 2.93
N LYS A 295 8.77 20.40 2.04
CA LYS A 295 7.98 21.19 1.09
C LYS A 295 6.64 21.62 1.67
N LYS A 296 5.99 22.59 1.04
CA LYS A 296 4.60 22.99 1.34
C LYS A 296 3.66 21.77 1.29
N GLY A 297 2.75 21.70 2.25
CA GLY A 297 1.73 20.65 2.39
C GLY A 297 2.17 19.41 3.16
N TRP A 298 3.48 19.20 3.37
CA TRP A 298 3.96 18.05 4.14
C TRP A 298 3.67 18.17 5.63
N GLY A 299 3.42 17.01 6.26
CA GLY A 299 2.86 16.89 7.59
C GLY A 299 3.87 17.08 8.73
N PHE A 300 3.43 17.71 9.82
CA PHE A 300 4.12 17.67 11.11
C PHE A 300 3.13 17.67 12.27
N TYR A 301 3.55 17.28 13.46
CA TYR A 301 2.76 17.42 14.69
C TYR A 301 3.66 17.71 15.89
N LEU A 302 3.07 18.30 16.91
CA LEU A 302 3.75 18.68 18.13
C LEU A 302 3.40 17.70 19.24
N ALA A 303 4.32 17.47 20.17
CA ALA A 303 4.09 16.62 21.32
C ALA A 303 4.85 17.11 22.56
N GLY A 304 4.40 16.64 23.72
CA GLY A 304 5.15 16.78 24.96
C GLY A 304 5.01 18.12 25.66
N GLN A 305 3.83 18.74 25.61
CA GLN A 305 3.49 19.92 26.41
C GLN A 305 2.20 19.69 27.20
N MET A 306 2.09 20.30 28.39
CA MET A 306 0.92 20.12 29.26
C MET A 306 -0.39 20.56 28.62
N TRP A 307 -0.37 21.64 27.82
CA TRP A 307 -1.58 22.14 27.17
C TRP A 307 -2.08 21.23 26.04
N MET A 308 -1.25 20.29 25.57
CA MET A 308 -1.62 19.26 24.58
C MET A 308 -2.26 18.03 25.25
N LEU A 309 -2.42 18.02 26.58
CA LEU A 309 -3.17 16.97 27.28
C LEU A 309 -4.65 17.37 27.30
N ASP A 310 -5.30 17.22 26.16
CA ASP A 310 -6.64 17.74 25.89
C ASP A 310 -7.62 16.68 25.35
N SER A 311 -7.18 15.44 25.19
CA SER A 311 -8.04 14.29 24.83
C SER A 311 -7.92 13.10 25.79
N ALA A 312 -8.96 12.27 25.80
CA ALA A 312 -8.96 11.01 26.55
C ALA A 312 -7.91 10.04 26.01
N GLY A 313 -7.22 9.34 26.91
CA GLY A 313 -6.16 8.40 26.57
C GLY A 313 -4.76 9.03 26.47
N GLU A 314 -4.63 10.34 26.72
CA GLU A 314 -3.36 11.05 26.65
C GLU A 314 -2.65 11.18 28.01
N TRP A 315 -1.34 11.41 27.96
CA TRP A 315 -0.53 11.68 29.15
C TRP A 315 0.65 12.62 28.88
N TYR A 316 1.10 13.30 29.93
CA TYR A 316 2.25 14.22 29.91
C TYR A 316 3.09 14.04 31.18
N TRP A 317 4.41 13.98 31.03
CA TRP A 317 5.33 14.00 32.18
C TRP A 317 6.15 15.28 32.16
N ASP A 318 6.07 16.04 33.24
CA ASP A 318 6.80 17.28 33.41
C ASP A 318 8.25 16.99 33.87
N PRO A 319 9.27 17.26 33.03
CA PRO A 319 10.65 17.00 33.39
C PRO A 319 11.19 17.89 34.50
N LEU A 320 10.58 19.05 34.75
CA LEU A 320 11.02 20.00 35.77
C LEU A 320 10.48 19.61 37.14
N THR A 321 9.17 19.32 37.23
CA THR A 321 8.51 19.00 38.50
C THR A 321 8.48 17.50 38.82
N LYS A 322 8.83 16.64 37.86
CA LYS A 322 8.76 15.17 37.98
C LYS A 322 7.33 14.68 38.27
N VAL A 323 6.33 15.36 37.71
CA VAL A 323 4.91 15.02 37.84
C VAL A 323 4.40 14.42 36.53
N LEU A 324 3.76 13.26 36.64
CA LEU A 324 3.01 12.62 35.56
C LEU A 324 1.55 13.07 35.62
N TYR A 325 1.01 13.50 34.49
CA TYR A 325 -0.38 13.86 34.26
C TYR A 325 -0.99 12.89 33.24
N ALA A 326 -2.24 12.49 33.43
CA ALA A 326 -2.91 11.59 32.51
C ALA A 326 -4.43 11.82 32.49
N TRP A 327 -5.03 11.71 31.31
CA TRP A 327 -6.47 11.64 31.10
C TRP A 327 -6.81 10.22 30.66
N MET A 328 -7.55 9.47 31.50
CA MET A 328 -7.87 8.06 31.22
C MET A 328 -8.77 7.90 29.99
N PRO A 329 -8.64 6.80 29.21
CA PRO A 329 -9.49 6.57 28.04
C PRO A 329 -11.01 6.63 28.31
N ASP A 330 -11.43 6.14 29.48
CA ASP A 330 -12.82 6.16 29.95
C ASP A 330 -13.22 7.49 30.62
N SER A 331 -12.31 8.46 30.68
CA SER A 331 -12.45 9.71 31.43
C SER A 331 -12.68 9.54 32.95
N GLY A 332 -12.46 8.34 33.49
CA GLY A 332 -12.59 8.03 34.91
C GLY A 332 -11.33 8.34 35.72
N SER A 333 -11.36 7.97 36.99
CA SER A 333 -10.15 7.96 37.83
C SER A 333 -9.20 6.84 37.41
N PRO A 334 -7.87 7.02 37.50
CA PRO A 334 -6.90 5.98 37.18
C PRO A 334 -7.18 4.67 37.93
N ALA A 335 -7.36 3.59 37.17
CA ALA A 335 -7.70 2.27 37.69
C ALA A 335 -6.47 1.55 38.30
N ALA A 336 -6.71 0.37 38.89
CA ALA A 336 -5.62 -0.52 39.28
C ALA A 336 -4.77 -0.92 38.05
N ASN A 337 -3.47 -1.18 38.26
CA ASN A 337 -2.50 -1.60 37.23
C ASN A 337 -2.05 -0.51 36.25
N MET A 338 -2.14 0.77 36.61
CA MET A 338 -1.39 1.81 35.91
C MET A 338 0.12 1.54 36.00
N ARG A 339 0.80 1.57 34.86
CA ARG A 339 2.21 1.18 34.75
C ARG A 339 2.99 2.22 33.95
N ALA A 340 4.12 2.67 34.49
CA ALA A 340 5.05 3.53 33.77
C ALA A 340 6.31 2.73 33.42
N THR A 341 6.59 2.60 32.12
CA THR A 341 7.85 2.04 31.64
C THR A 341 8.97 3.03 31.87
N THR A 342 9.98 2.65 32.66
CA THR A 342 11.14 3.53 32.93
C THR A 342 12.48 2.84 32.67
N ARG A 343 12.47 1.55 32.33
CA ARG A 343 13.69 0.80 32.04
C ARG A 343 14.01 0.88 30.55
N GLU A 344 15.16 1.50 30.23
CA GLU A 344 15.54 1.73 28.84
C GLU A 344 15.89 0.46 28.08
N VAL A 345 16.52 -0.53 28.71
CA VAL A 345 16.91 -1.79 28.06
C VAL A 345 16.61 -2.99 28.96
N GLY A 346 15.97 -4.03 28.42
CA GLY A 346 15.72 -5.30 29.11
C GLY A 346 16.96 -6.20 29.17
N ILE A 347 17.43 -6.66 28.01
CA ILE A 347 18.67 -7.45 27.87
C ILE A 347 19.67 -6.63 27.04
N ASN A 348 20.90 -6.48 27.54
CA ASN A 348 21.99 -5.84 26.80
C ASN A 348 23.15 -6.83 26.60
N LEU A 349 23.41 -7.13 25.33
CA LEU A 349 24.47 -7.97 24.79
C LEU A 349 25.37 -7.20 23.83
N ASP A 350 25.38 -5.87 23.90
CA ASP A 350 26.12 -5.03 22.95
C ASP A 350 27.61 -5.43 22.94
N SER A 351 28.14 -5.63 21.74
CA SER A 351 29.53 -6.05 21.48
C SER A 351 29.95 -7.39 22.11
N LEU A 352 29.02 -8.18 22.66
CA LEU A 352 29.30 -9.51 23.18
C LEU A 352 29.29 -10.56 22.07
N ALA A 353 29.90 -11.71 22.37
CA ALA A 353 29.90 -12.86 21.47
C ALA A 353 29.45 -14.13 22.17
N TYR A 354 28.84 -15.06 21.41
CA TYR A 354 28.51 -16.41 21.87
C TYR A 354 27.66 -16.47 23.15
N VAL A 355 26.63 -15.62 23.22
CA VAL A 355 25.61 -15.64 24.28
C VAL A 355 24.31 -16.20 23.71
N THR A 356 23.62 -17.06 24.47
CA THR A 356 22.31 -17.62 24.14
C THR A 356 21.28 -17.11 25.15
N ILE A 357 20.18 -16.55 24.64
CA ILE A 357 18.95 -16.26 25.40
C ILE A 357 17.87 -17.20 24.85
N ASP A 358 17.32 -18.04 25.72
CA ASP A 358 16.34 -19.06 25.36
C ASP A 358 15.14 -19.04 26.31
N GLY A 359 13.99 -18.56 25.82
CA GLY A 359 12.76 -18.56 26.62
C GLY A 359 12.80 -17.62 27.81
N VAL A 360 13.32 -16.39 27.62
CA VAL A 360 13.24 -15.29 28.60
C VAL A 360 12.36 -14.20 28.01
N ASN A 361 11.20 -13.96 28.62
CA ASN A 361 10.22 -13.01 28.12
C ASN A 361 10.61 -11.58 28.50
N LEU A 362 10.19 -10.61 27.70
CA LEU A 362 10.40 -9.20 27.96
C LEU A 362 9.12 -8.41 27.73
N ARG A 363 8.85 -7.46 28.62
CA ARG A 363 7.71 -6.54 28.46
C ARG A 363 7.99 -5.18 29.04
N ASN A 364 7.30 -4.15 28.53
CA ASN A 364 7.33 -2.80 29.08
C ASN A 364 8.77 -2.28 29.24
N THR A 365 9.57 -2.31 28.18
CA THR A 365 10.94 -1.74 28.18
C THR A 365 11.09 -0.71 27.05
N GLY A 366 12.12 0.13 27.11
CA GLY A 366 12.51 0.97 25.98
C GLY A 366 12.91 0.14 24.75
N THR A 367 13.99 -0.60 24.86
CA THR A 367 14.43 -1.64 23.91
C THR A 367 14.42 -2.98 24.64
N ALA A 368 13.82 -4.01 24.05
CA ALA A 368 13.76 -5.31 24.74
C ALA A 368 15.13 -5.96 24.78
N VAL A 369 15.73 -6.22 23.61
CA VAL A 369 17.09 -6.77 23.49
C VAL A 369 17.97 -5.82 22.68
N SER A 370 19.07 -5.34 23.26
CA SER A 370 20.13 -4.65 22.55
C SER A 370 21.31 -5.59 22.37
N ALA A 371 21.65 -5.96 21.15
CA ALA A 371 22.76 -6.84 20.76
C ALA A 371 23.57 -6.19 19.63
N ARG A 372 23.81 -4.89 19.74
CA ARG A 372 24.46 -4.09 18.71
C ARG A 372 25.92 -4.49 18.61
N SER A 373 26.41 -4.70 17.39
CA SER A 373 27.76 -5.20 17.12
C SER A 373 28.10 -6.54 17.80
N ALA A 374 27.08 -7.31 18.22
CA ALA A 374 27.27 -8.61 18.83
C ALA A 374 27.67 -9.67 17.77
N LYS A 375 28.29 -10.77 18.20
CA LYS A 375 28.74 -11.84 17.30
C LYS A 375 28.22 -13.20 17.72
N TYR A 376 27.59 -13.93 16.80
CA TYR A 376 27.13 -15.30 17.03
C TYR A 376 26.24 -15.46 18.27
N VAL A 377 25.44 -14.44 18.61
CA VAL A 377 24.43 -14.53 19.68
C VAL A 377 23.21 -15.29 19.17
N VAL A 378 22.52 -16.00 20.07
CA VAL A 378 21.27 -16.71 19.77
C VAL A 378 20.17 -16.15 20.65
N LEU A 379 19.07 -15.74 20.03
CA LEU A 379 17.92 -15.09 20.64
C LEU A 379 16.67 -15.86 20.22
N ARG A 380 16.17 -16.74 21.09
CA ARG A 380 15.09 -17.65 20.70
C ARG A 380 14.02 -17.89 21.74
N ASN A 381 12.85 -18.32 21.27
CA ASN A 381 11.72 -18.74 22.09
C ASN A 381 11.23 -17.66 23.07
N MET A 382 11.52 -16.38 22.80
CA MET A 382 11.14 -15.26 23.66
C MET A 382 9.78 -14.71 23.24
N ARG A 383 9.02 -14.26 24.24
CA ARG A 383 7.89 -13.35 24.04
C ARG A 383 8.30 -11.93 24.42
N ILE A 384 8.19 -11.01 23.48
CA ILE A 384 8.60 -9.61 23.59
C ILE A 384 7.40 -8.73 23.27
N GLU A 385 6.91 -7.97 24.24
CA GLU A 385 5.64 -7.24 24.09
C GLU A 385 5.63 -5.86 24.74
N ASP A 386 4.85 -4.94 24.18
CA ASP A 386 4.60 -3.61 24.76
C ASP A 386 5.92 -2.84 24.97
N ILE A 387 6.63 -2.61 23.87
CA ILE A 387 7.98 -2.06 23.86
C ILE A 387 7.95 -0.63 23.33
N ALA A 388 8.45 0.33 24.12
CA ALA A 388 8.42 1.77 23.80
C ALA A 388 9.39 2.18 22.67
N GLY A 389 10.15 1.22 22.14
CA GLY A 389 11.19 1.38 21.13
C GLY A 389 11.31 0.13 20.27
N ILE A 390 12.48 -0.49 20.25
CA ILE A 390 12.80 -1.63 19.37
C ILE A 390 12.64 -2.95 20.13
N GLY A 391 12.06 -3.97 19.49
CA GLY A 391 12.01 -5.33 20.04
C GLY A 391 13.41 -5.92 20.21
N ILE A 392 14.06 -6.29 19.11
CA ILE A 392 15.42 -6.83 19.08
C ILE A 392 16.31 -5.96 18.19
N ASP A 393 17.31 -5.30 18.77
CA ASP A 393 18.30 -4.49 18.05
C ASP A 393 19.60 -5.28 17.85
N VAL A 394 19.81 -5.79 16.63
CA VAL A 394 21.00 -6.49 16.16
C VAL A 394 21.77 -5.64 15.13
N TYR A 395 21.71 -4.31 15.26
CA TYR A 395 22.46 -3.38 14.43
C TYR A 395 23.95 -3.73 14.39
N ASN A 396 24.54 -3.82 13.18
CA ASN A 396 25.94 -4.24 12.96
C ASN A 396 26.33 -5.60 13.57
N ALA A 397 25.39 -6.45 13.97
CA ALA A 397 25.70 -7.77 14.49
C ALA A 397 26.20 -8.70 13.37
N VAL A 398 27.00 -9.72 13.74
CA VAL A 398 27.53 -10.71 12.78
C VAL A 398 27.13 -12.11 13.23
N GLY A 399 26.48 -12.87 12.34
CA GLY A 399 26.16 -14.27 12.60
C GLY A 399 25.14 -14.50 13.71
N ALA A 400 24.33 -13.49 14.08
CA ALA A 400 23.32 -13.65 15.11
C ALA A 400 22.12 -14.46 14.58
N SER A 401 21.54 -15.29 15.47
CA SER A 401 20.34 -16.07 15.20
C SER A 401 19.17 -15.53 16.02
N VAL A 402 18.08 -15.17 15.36
CA VAL A 402 16.83 -14.69 15.96
C VAL A 402 15.73 -15.62 15.50
N THR A 403 15.33 -16.57 16.36
CA THR A 403 14.45 -17.68 15.94
C THR A 403 13.26 -17.91 16.87
N SER A 404 12.11 -18.23 16.30
CA SER A 404 10.92 -18.64 17.06
C SER A 404 10.50 -17.68 18.18
N ASN A 405 10.63 -16.36 17.95
CA ASN A 405 10.17 -15.34 18.89
C ASN A 405 8.78 -14.82 18.51
N VAL A 406 8.02 -14.39 19.51
CA VAL A 406 6.83 -13.54 19.35
C VAL A 406 7.19 -12.12 19.76
N ILE A 407 7.13 -11.18 18.84
CA ILE A 407 7.44 -9.77 19.05
C ILE A 407 6.19 -8.97 18.69
N ALA A 408 5.58 -8.29 19.65
CA ALA A 408 4.34 -7.55 19.41
C ALA A 408 4.36 -6.14 20.03
N ARG A 409 3.67 -5.19 19.37
CA ARG A 409 3.41 -3.84 19.90
C ARG A 409 4.69 -3.11 20.26
N THR A 410 5.57 -2.96 19.27
CA THR A 410 6.80 -2.16 19.38
C THR A 410 6.56 -0.78 18.77
N GLU A 411 6.92 0.30 19.46
CA GLU A 411 6.75 1.66 18.91
C GLU A 411 7.72 1.97 17.74
N ARG A 412 8.72 1.12 17.53
CA ARG A 412 9.64 1.12 16.37
C ARG A 412 9.76 -0.31 15.82
N ASP A 413 10.86 -0.63 15.18
CA ASP A 413 11.11 -1.90 14.52
C ASP A 413 10.96 -3.10 15.47
N GLY A 414 10.44 -4.21 14.95
CA GLY A 414 10.38 -5.48 15.68
C GLY A 414 11.77 -6.10 15.83
N ILE A 415 12.45 -6.28 14.70
CA ILE A 415 13.85 -6.71 14.61
C ILE A 415 14.63 -5.68 13.78
N ALA A 416 15.57 -4.97 14.41
CA ALA A 416 16.41 -3.96 13.77
C ALA A 416 17.82 -4.50 13.49
N GLY A 417 18.15 -4.77 12.22
CA GLY A 417 19.39 -5.40 11.81
C GLY A 417 20.18 -4.64 10.75
N THR A 418 20.00 -3.33 10.61
CA THR A 418 20.80 -2.52 9.66
C THR A 418 22.31 -2.70 9.88
N GLY A 419 23.05 -2.88 8.78
CA GLY A 419 24.51 -3.05 8.80
C GLY A 419 25.00 -4.39 9.36
N SER A 420 24.09 -5.30 9.73
CA SER A 420 24.44 -6.65 10.17
C SER A 420 24.96 -7.53 9.01
N GLN A 421 25.55 -8.67 9.36
CA GLN A 421 26.05 -9.64 8.39
C GLN A 421 25.66 -11.06 8.79
N ASN A 422 25.23 -11.86 7.82
CA ASN A 422 24.97 -13.29 8.00
C ASN A 422 23.98 -13.61 9.12
N LEU A 423 22.91 -12.81 9.26
CA LEU A 423 21.87 -13.07 10.24
C LEU A 423 21.01 -14.27 9.83
N THR A 424 20.56 -15.06 10.81
CA THR A 424 19.46 -16.01 10.64
C THR A 424 18.24 -15.47 11.37
N ILE A 425 17.16 -15.18 10.64
CA ILE A 425 15.90 -14.67 11.18
C ILE A 425 14.81 -15.64 10.72
N SER A 426 14.42 -16.57 11.58
CA SER A 426 13.54 -17.67 11.18
C SER A 426 12.38 -17.95 12.14
N GLY A 427 11.20 -18.21 11.60
CA GLY A 427 10.05 -18.67 12.39
C GLY A 427 9.54 -17.65 13.41
N ASN A 428 9.89 -16.36 13.29
CA ASN A 428 9.43 -15.32 14.19
C ASN A 428 8.04 -14.83 13.78
N ARG A 429 7.28 -14.35 14.76
CA ARG A 429 6.04 -13.61 14.57
C ARG A 429 6.22 -12.18 15.05
N VAL A 430 6.18 -11.23 14.13
CA VAL A 430 6.33 -9.80 14.39
C VAL A 430 5.00 -9.10 14.08
N VAL A 431 4.35 -8.54 15.09
CA VAL A 431 3.00 -7.96 14.97
C VAL A 431 2.98 -6.54 15.49
N GLN A 432 2.40 -5.59 14.75
CA GLN A 432 2.27 -4.20 15.21
C GLN A 432 3.62 -3.56 15.55
N ALA A 433 4.53 -3.59 14.56
CA ALA A 433 5.86 -3.00 14.67
C ALA A 433 5.89 -1.59 14.07
N GLY A 434 6.24 -0.60 14.87
CA GLY A 434 6.21 0.82 14.51
C GLY A 434 4.79 1.40 14.45
N VAL A 435 3.78 0.64 14.87
CA VAL A 435 2.36 1.02 14.84
C VAL A 435 1.58 0.23 15.89
N LEU A 436 0.55 0.85 16.47
CA LEU A 436 -0.47 0.17 17.28
C LEU A 436 -1.82 0.30 16.57
N MET A 437 -2.54 -0.80 16.38
CA MET A 437 -3.81 -0.85 15.64
C MET A 437 -4.94 -1.40 16.52
N SER A 438 -6.16 -0.95 16.25
CA SER A 438 -7.41 -1.61 16.62
C SER A 438 -8.26 -1.77 15.35
N GLY A 439 -8.45 -3.02 14.92
CA GLY A 439 -8.95 -3.31 13.58
C GLY A 439 -8.09 -2.63 12.51
N SER A 440 -8.70 -1.81 11.65
CA SER A 440 -8.02 -1.01 10.62
C SER A 440 -7.58 0.38 11.10
N THR A 441 -7.81 0.74 12.36
CA THR A 441 -7.56 2.09 12.89
C THR A 441 -6.21 2.17 13.58
N VAL A 442 -5.39 3.15 13.19
CA VAL A 442 -4.13 3.47 13.87
C VAL A 442 -4.41 4.19 15.18
N LEU A 443 -3.92 3.65 16.30
CA LEU A 443 -4.00 4.27 17.62
C LEU A 443 -2.72 5.07 17.95
N SER A 444 -1.55 4.50 17.65
CA SER A 444 -0.26 5.11 17.96
C SER A 444 0.02 6.38 17.16
N LEU A 445 0.88 7.24 17.70
CA LEU A 445 1.46 8.34 16.94
C LEU A 445 2.56 7.83 15.98
N PRO A 446 2.58 8.26 14.71
CA PRO A 446 3.60 7.82 13.75
C PRO A 446 5.03 8.15 14.20
N ARG A 447 5.93 7.18 14.13
CA ARG A 447 7.36 7.34 14.46
C ARG A 447 8.25 6.81 13.34
N ARG A 448 9.55 7.10 13.45
CA ARG A 448 10.55 6.51 12.56
C ARG A 448 10.61 4.99 12.78
N THR A 449 10.39 4.24 11.71
CA THR A 449 10.59 2.78 11.63
C THR A 449 11.13 2.42 10.24
N LEU A 450 12.00 1.41 10.17
CA LEU A 450 12.47 0.86 8.90
C LEU A 450 11.58 -0.30 8.43
N GLY A 451 11.06 -1.09 9.37
CA GLY A 451 10.09 -2.14 9.10
C GLY A 451 9.88 -3.08 10.28
N GLY A 452 9.07 -4.12 10.08
CA GLY A 452 8.91 -5.19 11.06
C GLY A 452 10.22 -5.95 11.27
N ILE A 453 10.89 -6.29 10.18
CA ILE A 453 12.22 -6.94 10.17
C ILE A 453 13.15 -6.15 9.26
N SER A 454 14.33 -5.77 9.76
CA SER A 454 15.43 -5.29 8.94
C SER A 454 16.68 -6.15 9.11
N ALA A 455 17.43 -6.35 8.02
CA ALA A 455 18.69 -7.09 8.04
C ALA A 455 19.75 -6.41 7.13
N GLY A 456 21.01 -6.76 7.34
CA GLY A 456 22.10 -6.35 6.46
C GLY A 456 22.41 -7.43 5.42
N THR A 457 23.69 -7.59 5.07
CA THR A 457 24.13 -8.43 3.96
C THR A 457 24.18 -9.91 4.36
N GLY A 458 23.87 -10.82 3.44
CA GLY A 458 24.06 -12.26 3.64
C GLY A 458 23.03 -12.90 4.58
N ALA A 459 21.90 -12.24 4.84
CA ALA A 459 20.92 -12.75 5.79
C ALA A 459 20.09 -13.91 5.22
N VAL A 460 19.57 -14.76 6.11
CA VAL A 460 18.52 -15.74 5.82
C VAL A 460 17.29 -15.34 6.63
N ILE A 461 16.26 -14.87 5.95
CA ILE A 461 15.00 -14.40 6.52
C ILE A 461 13.91 -15.35 6.03
N THR A 462 13.52 -16.33 6.85
CA THR A 462 12.62 -17.38 6.38
C THR A 462 11.51 -17.76 7.35
N GLN A 463 10.35 -18.15 6.82
CA GLN A 463 9.24 -18.68 7.63
C GLN A 463 8.72 -17.71 8.71
N ASN A 464 8.98 -16.41 8.58
CA ASN A 464 8.47 -15.41 9.51
C ASN A 464 7.04 -14.99 9.13
N THR A 465 6.25 -14.62 10.14
CA THR A 465 4.96 -13.95 9.97
C THR A 465 5.10 -12.50 10.44
N VAL A 466 4.90 -11.55 9.54
CA VAL A 466 4.96 -10.11 9.82
C VAL A 466 3.60 -9.52 9.55
N ALA A 467 2.97 -8.95 10.57
CA ALA A 467 1.64 -8.36 10.46
C ALA A 467 1.63 -6.93 11.01
N ASP A 468 1.00 -6.01 10.29
CA ASP A 468 0.82 -4.61 10.68
C ASP A 468 2.12 -3.90 11.02
N THR A 469 2.77 -3.33 10.01
CA THR A 469 3.99 -2.54 10.21
C THR A 469 3.79 -1.09 9.83
N GLY A 470 4.45 -0.20 10.58
CA GLY A 470 4.39 1.24 10.35
C GLY A 470 4.98 1.64 8.99
N TYR A 471 6.00 0.94 8.51
CA TYR A 471 6.64 1.15 7.20
C TYR A 471 6.83 -0.16 6.44
N ASN A 472 8.05 -0.63 6.17
CA ASN A 472 8.20 -1.89 5.44
C ASN A 472 7.77 -3.11 6.27
N GLY A 473 7.39 -4.20 5.62
CA GLY A 473 7.28 -5.50 6.30
C GLY A 473 8.67 -6.03 6.62
N ILE A 474 9.42 -6.36 5.57
CA ILE A 474 10.78 -6.86 5.61
C ILE A 474 11.67 -5.97 4.73
N THR A 475 12.84 -5.58 5.22
CA THR A 475 13.86 -4.86 4.45
C THR A 475 15.25 -5.45 4.66
N PHE A 476 16.07 -5.55 3.62
CA PHE A 476 17.40 -6.14 3.73
C PHE A 476 18.41 -5.57 2.73
N ALA A 477 19.69 -5.89 2.93
CA ALA A 477 20.78 -5.58 1.99
C ALA A 477 21.17 -6.82 1.17
N SER A 478 22.20 -6.69 0.33
CA SER A 478 22.64 -7.67 -0.66
C SER A 478 22.92 -9.10 -0.14
N ALA A 479 22.97 -10.06 -1.06
CA ALA A 479 23.26 -11.48 -0.86
C ALA A 479 22.32 -12.17 0.15
N THR A 480 21.10 -11.66 0.28
CA THR A 480 20.12 -12.13 1.26
C THR A 480 19.15 -13.14 0.64
N GLN A 481 18.69 -14.10 1.43
CA GLN A 481 17.59 -15.01 1.09
C GLN A 481 16.37 -14.65 1.94
N ALA A 482 15.35 -14.08 1.32
CA ALA A 482 14.05 -13.81 1.94
C ALA A 482 13.03 -14.80 1.39
N SER A 483 12.79 -15.90 2.10
CA SER A 483 12.03 -17.03 1.58
C SER A 483 10.88 -17.48 2.49
N TYR A 484 9.72 -17.80 1.91
CA TYR A 484 8.60 -18.39 2.66
C TYR A 484 8.15 -17.53 3.86
N ASN A 485 8.17 -16.21 3.75
CA ASN A 485 7.61 -15.31 4.76
C ASN A 485 6.17 -14.93 4.40
N THR A 486 5.37 -14.65 5.42
CA THR A 486 4.03 -14.06 5.26
C THR A 486 4.09 -12.62 5.76
N VAL A 487 3.72 -11.65 4.92
CA VAL A 487 3.67 -10.23 5.27
C VAL A 487 2.25 -9.71 5.01
N THR A 488 1.62 -9.09 5.99
CA THR A 488 0.31 -8.45 5.85
C THR A 488 0.27 -7.08 6.51
N GLY A 489 -0.43 -6.11 5.91
CA GLY A 489 -0.65 -4.82 6.57
C GLY A 489 0.59 -3.92 6.68
N ALA A 490 1.52 -3.99 5.72
CA ALA A 490 2.67 -3.08 5.68
C ALA A 490 2.27 -1.66 5.21
N CYS A 491 3.17 -0.70 5.42
CA CYS A 491 3.04 0.72 5.06
C CYS A 491 1.83 1.40 5.70
N THR A 492 1.62 1.17 7.01
CA THR A 492 0.44 1.68 7.72
C THR A 492 0.56 3.15 8.15
N THR A 493 1.77 3.64 8.38
CA THR A 493 2.01 5.04 8.83
C THR A 493 2.97 5.81 7.93
N LEU A 494 3.82 5.11 7.18
CA LEU A 494 4.70 5.65 6.15
C LEU A 494 4.39 4.99 4.80
N ASP A 495 4.82 5.63 3.73
CA ASP A 495 4.48 5.29 2.34
C ASP A 495 5.76 5.27 1.48
N ASP A 496 5.65 4.92 0.21
CA ASP A 496 6.81 4.67 -0.66
C ASP A 496 7.73 3.56 -0.12
N GLY A 497 7.12 2.58 0.53
CA GLY A 497 7.76 1.37 1.03
C GLY A 497 7.10 0.13 0.46
N ALA A 498 7.40 -1.02 1.06
CA ALA A 498 6.88 -2.29 0.60
C ALA A 498 6.62 -3.32 1.70
N GLY A 499 5.84 -4.34 1.34
CA GLY A 499 5.82 -5.59 2.11
C GLY A 499 7.22 -6.18 2.21
N ILE A 500 7.95 -6.28 1.10
CA ILE A 500 9.36 -6.67 1.04
C ILE A 500 10.15 -5.66 0.20
N TYR A 501 11.18 -5.04 0.78
CA TYR A 501 11.99 -4.00 0.16
C TYR A 501 13.47 -4.38 0.13
N THR A 502 14.14 -4.05 -0.98
CA THR A 502 15.62 -4.08 -1.08
C THR A 502 16.11 -3.01 -2.06
N SER A 503 17.37 -2.60 -1.93
CA SER A 503 18.02 -1.68 -2.87
C SER A 503 19.49 -1.98 -3.15
N GLY A 504 20.08 -1.30 -4.12
CA GLY A 504 21.53 -1.22 -4.36
C GLY A 504 22.09 -2.19 -5.42
N SER A 505 23.11 -1.74 -6.14
CA SER A 505 23.77 -2.53 -7.20
C SER A 505 24.57 -3.72 -6.66
N GLY A 506 24.63 -4.80 -7.45
CA GLY A 506 25.28 -6.06 -7.07
C GLY A 506 24.54 -6.76 -5.93
N ASN A 507 23.22 -6.56 -5.85
CA ASN A 507 22.42 -7.05 -4.75
C ASN A 507 22.44 -8.58 -4.67
N ASN A 508 22.19 -9.29 -5.78
CA ASN A 508 22.28 -10.75 -5.86
C ASN A 508 21.46 -11.51 -4.79
N SER A 509 20.36 -10.93 -4.29
CA SER A 509 19.47 -11.57 -3.32
C SER A 509 18.41 -12.44 -4.00
N THR A 510 17.81 -13.34 -3.22
CA THR A 510 16.65 -14.14 -3.63
C THR A 510 15.45 -13.83 -2.74
N ILE A 511 14.31 -13.50 -3.36
CA ILE A 511 13.01 -13.30 -2.73
C ILE A 511 12.09 -14.39 -3.26
N GLU A 512 11.82 -15.44 -2.48
CA GLU A 512 11.10 -16.61 -2.99
C GLU A 512 9.94 -17.11 -2.11
N GLY A 513 8.84 -17.52 -2.74
CA GLY A 513 7.74 -18.21 -2.05
C GLY A 513 7.09 -17.41 -0.91
N ASN A 514 7.22 -16.08 -0.90
CA ASN A 514 6.61 -15.23 0.12
C ASN A 514 5.15 -14.93 -0.24
N VAL A 515 4.31 -14.72 0.77
CA VAL A 515 2.93 -14.25 0.62
C VAL A 515 2.83 -12.85 1.20
N VAL A 516 2.56 -11.86 0.35
CA VAL A 516 2.42 -10.45 0.71
C VAL A 516 0.99 -10.00 0.43
N THR A 517 0.30 -9.48 1.44
CA THR A 517 -1.11 -9.08 1.35
C THR A 517 -1.35 -7.72 1.98
N ASP A 518 -2.34 -6.99 1.49
CA ASP A 518 -2.89 -5.79 2.11
C ASP A 518 -1.83 -4.73 2.47
N VAL A 519 -0.95 -4.41 1.52
CA VAL A 519 0.00 -3.30 1.70
C VAL A 519 -0.79 -1.99 1.60
N ARG A 520 -0.95 -1.28 2.73
CA ARG A 520 -1.97 -0.23 2.88
C ARG A 520 -1.61 1.06 2.18
N GLY A 521 -0.39 1.55 2.43
CA GLY A 521 0.01 2.91 2.08
C GLY A 521 -0.58 3.94 3.04
N ALA A 522 0.18 5.00 3.29
CA ALA A 522 -0.16 6.02 4.28
C ALA A 522 -0.17 7.42 3.63
N PRO A 523 -1.31 7.87 3.08
CA PRO A 523 -1.42 9.18 2.45
C PRO A 523 -1.39 10.35 3.43
N ASP A 524 -1.76 10.13 4.70
CA ASP A 524 -1.87 11.17 5.73
C ASP A 524 -0.54 11.91 5.98
N GLY A 525 -0.55 13.24 5.86
CA GLY A 525 0.65 14.05 6.03
C GLY A 525 1.59 14.09 4.81
N LYS A 526 1.19 13.53 3.65
CA LYS A 526 1.86 13.79 2.37
C LYS A 526 1.46 15.17 1.81
N GLY A 527 2.34 15.76 1.00
CA GLY A 527 2.05 17.01 0.30
C GLY A 527 0.86 16.90 -0.66
N SER A 528 0.18 18.01 -0.93
CA SER A 528 -1.05 18.04 -1.74
C SER A 528 -0.88 17.59 -3.20
N SER A 529 0.34 17.58 -3.72
CA SER A 529 0.67 17.05 -5.05
C SER A 529 0.98 15.54 -5.06
N THR A 530 1.03 14.88 -3.90
CA THR A 530 1.44 13.47 -3.73
C THR A 530 0.52 12.68 -2.80
N VAL A 531 -0.74 13.11 -2.63
CA VAL A 531 -1.71 12.50 -1.69
C VAL A 531 -2.01 11.04 -2.02
N VAL A 532 -1.77 10.63 -3.26
CA VAL A 532 -2.00 9.28 -3.74
C VAL A 532 -0.97 8.32 -3.11
N SER A 533 -1.41 7.19 -2.56
CA SER A 533 -0.53 6.21 -1.88
C SER A 533 0.49 5.60 -2.83
N GLU A 534 1.62 5.09 -2.35
CA GLU A 534 2.69 4.53 -3.16
C GLU A 534 3.26 3.29 -2.47
N ALA A 535 2.41 2.32 -2.12
CA ALA A 535 2.81 1.16 -1.33
C ALA A 535 2.92 -0.12 -2.18
N LYS A 536 4.09 -0.75 -2.15
CA LYS A 536 4.45 -1.84 -3.06
C LYS A 536 4.34 -3.20 -2.35
N GLY A 537 4.02 -4.26 -3.07
CA GLY A 537 4.14 -5.62 -2.52
C GLY A 537 5.60 -5.99 -2.31
N ILE A 538 6.33 -6.06 -3.43
CA ILE A 538 7.78 -6.27 -3.49
C ILE A 538 8.40 -5.09 -4.22
N TYR A 539 9.45 -4.49 -3.65
CA TYR A 539 10.09 -3.31 -4.20
C TYR A 539 11.60 -3.50 -4.35
N LEU A 540 12.05 -3.50 -5.61
CA LEU A 540 13.46 -3.45 -6.00
C LEU A 540 13.79 -1.99 -6.34
N ASP A 541 14.45 -1.31 -5.42
CA ASP A 541 14.69 0.13 -5.50
C ASP A 541 16.16 0.46 -5.83
N GLU A 542 16.42 1.71 -6.24
CA GLU A 542 17.75 2.32 -6.41
C GLU A 542 18.85 1.39 -6.94
N HIS A 543 18.91 1.22 -8.26
CA HIS A 543 19.97 0.49 -8.97
C HIS A 543 20.12 -0.97 -8.53
N THR A 544 19.04 -1.60 -8.06
CA THR A 544 19.04 -3.04 -7.74
C THR A 544 19.38 -3.87 -8.97
N THR A 545 20.36 -4.77 -8.83
CA THR A 545 20.74 -5.73 -9.87
C THR A 545 20.96 -7.14 -9.35
N GLY A 546 20.69 -8.13 -10.19
CA GLY A 546 20.93 -9.55 -9.91
C GLY A 546 19.93 -10.19 -8.94
N VAL A 547 18.81 -9.53 -8.62
CA VAL A 547 17.81 -10.10 -7.69
C VAL A 547 16.90 -11.09 -8.42
N LEU A 548 16.70 -12.26 -7.82
CA LEU A 548 15.69 -13.23 -8.22
C LEU A 548 14.45 -13.08 -7.35
N VAL A 549 13.31 -12.70 -7.95
CA VAL A 549 12.00 -12.66 -7.31
C VAL A 549 11.15 -13.79 -7.87
N LYS A 550 11.00 -14.88 -7.10
CA LYS A 550 10.47 -16.15 -7.61
C LYS A 550 9.28 -16.70 -6.82
N GLY A 551 8.18 -17.01 -7.49
CA GLY A 551 7.09 -17.78 -6.89
C GLY A 551 6.39 -17.09 -5.72
N ASN A 552 6.46 -15.75 -5.62
CA ASN A 552 5.81 -15.01 -4.56
C ASN A 552 4.33 -14.75 -4.91
N THR A 553 3.48 -14.62 -3.89
CA THR A 553 2.09 -14.17 -4.02
C THR A 553 1.99 -12.74 -3.50
N VAL A 554 1.44 -11.83 -4.30
CA VAL A 554 1.19 -10.44 -3.89
C VAL A 554 -0.26 -10.06 -4.17
N VAL A 555 -0.98 -9.64 -3.13
CA VAL A 555 -2.39 -9.25 -3.18
C VAL A 555 -2.60 -7.88 -2.56
N ASN A 556 -3.39 -7.02 -3.22
CA ASN A 556 -3.88 -5.75 -2.67
C ASN A 556 -2.77 -4.79 -2.18
N ALA A 557 -1.69 -4.63 -2.96
CA ALA A 557 -0.78 -3.49 -2.88
C ALA A 557 -1.18 -2.41 -3.90
N ASP A 558 -0.59 -1.20 -3.89
CA ASP A 558 -0.78 -0.27 -5.02
C ASP A 558 -0.12 -0.80 -6.28
N HIS A 559 1.13 -1.26 -6.13
CA HIS A 559 1.88 -1.95 -7.16
C HIS A 559 2.32 -3.31 -6.61
N GLY A 560 1.99 -4.40 -7.32
CA GLY A 560 2.34 -5.74 -6.87
C GLY A 560 3.85 -5.91 -6.74
N LEU A 561 4.57 -5.63 -7.82
CA LEU A 561 6.02 -5.61 -7.87
C LEU A 561 6.49 -4.33 -8.56
N LYS A 562 7.36 -3.54 -7.90
CA LYS A 562 7.99 -2.37 -8.53
C LYS A 562 9.50 -2.59 -8.69
N VAL A 563 9.99 -2.28 -9.88
CA VAL A 563 11.40 -2.18 -10.25
C VAL A 563 11.66 -0.72 -10.58
N HIS A 564 12.44 -0.03 -9.74
CA HIS A 564 12.73 1.39 -9.89
C HIS A 564 14.21 1.59 -10.19
N ILE A 565 14.52 2.24 -11.31
CA ILE A 565 15.89 2.56 -11.77
C ILE A 565 16.86 1.37 -11.64
N SER A 566 16.37 0.17 -11.96
CA SER A 566 16.99 -1.12 -11.66
C SER A 566 17.03 -2.03 -12.89
N SER A 567 18.05 -2.89 -12.98
CA SER A 567 18.36 -3.69 -14.17
C SER A 567 18.80 -5.12 -13.84
N HIS A 568 18.78 -6.04 -14.80
CA HIS A 568 19.26 -7.42 -14.64
C HIS A 568 18.61 -8.19 -13.48
N ASN A 569 17.32 -7.95 -13.22
CA ASN A 569 16.55 -8.69 -12.22
C ASN A 569 15.62 -9.71 -12.89
N HIS A 570 15.35 -10.81 -12.20
CA HIS A 570 14.54 -11.92 -12.70
C HIS A 570 13.25 -12.04 -11.89
N LEU A 571 12.11 -11.75 -12.52
CA LEU A 571 10.77 -11.85 -11.94
C LEU A 571 10.09 -13.10 -12.49
N VAL A 572 10.12 -14.20 -11.73
CA VAL A 572 9.80 -15.54 -12.25
C VAL A 572 8.65 -16.19 -11.48
N GLY A 573 7.56 -16.54 -12.16
CA GLY A 573 6.52 -17.40 -11.58
C GLY A 573 5.73 -16.79 -10.42
N ASN A 574 5.71 -15.46 -10.27
CA ASN A 574 4.97 -14.79 -9.20
C ASN A 574 3.48 -14.71 -9.52
N THR A 575 2.62 -14.77 -8.50
CA THR A 575 1.18 -14.53 -8.59
C THR A 575 0.85 -13.13 -8.09
N LEU A 576 0.38 -12.26 -8.96
CA LEU A 576 0.11 -10.85 -8.68
C LEU A 576 -1.36 -10.58 -8.96
N TYR A 577 -2.14 -10.36 -7.90
CA TYR A 577 -3.60 -10.33 -7.97
C TYR A 577 -4.18 -9.10 -7.31
N GLY A 578 -5.02 -8.38 -8.04
CA GLY A 578 -5.83 -7.29 -7.48
C GLY A 578 -5.02 -6.14 -6.89
N ASN A 579 -3.77 -5.95 -7.34
CA ASN A 579 -3.00 -4.77 -6.96
C ASN A 579 -3.62 -3.53 -7.64
N ARG A 580 -3.78 -2.45 -6.87
CA ARG A 580 -4.74 -1.36 -7.12
C ARG A 580 -4.40 -0.49 -8.33
N ARG A 581 -3.15 -0.51 -8.81
CA ARG A 581 -2.70 0.28 -9.99
C ARG A 581 -1.93 -0.52 -11.00
N SER A 582 -0.99 -1.36 -10.57
CA SER A 582 -0.35 -2.28 -11.49
C SER A 582 0.07 -3.57 -10.79
N GLN A 583 0.11 -4.66 -11.55
CA GLN A 583 0.66 -5.90 -11.03
C GLN A 583 2.19 -5.83 -11.02
N ILE A 584 2.77 -5.36 -12.13
CA ILE A 584 4.21 -5.10 -12.26
C ILE A 584 4.42 -3.64 -12.70
N MET A 585 5.36 -2.94 -12.09
CA MET A 585 5.77 -1.59 -12.49
C MET A 585 7.27 -1.54 -12.73
N PHE A 586 7.66 -1.01 -13.88
CA PHE A 586 9.01 -0.53 -14.15
C PHE A 586 8.97 0.99 -14.19
N HIS A 587 9.76 1.64 -13.32
CA HIS A 587 9.79 3.09 -13.19
C HIS A 587 11.20 3.60 -13.41
N GLU A 588 11.36 4.54 -14.34
CA GLU A 588 12.62 5.17 -14.69
C GLU A 588 12.48 6.69 -14.68
N ASN A 589 13.19 7.30 -13.75
CA ASN A 589 13.28 8.76 -13.64
C ASN A 589 14.73 9.24 -13.57
N GLU A 590 15.68 8.33 -13.80
CA GLU A 590 17.12 8.59 -13.79
C GLU A 590 17.84 7.85 -14.93
N ASN A 591 18.98 8.40 -15.33
CA ASN A 591 19.86 7.88 -16.39
C ASN A 591 21.34 8.08 -16.00
N SER A 592 21.64 7.88 -14.71
CA SER A 592 22.94 8.15 -14.10
C SER A 592 24.01 7.13 -14.50
N THR A 593 23.60 5.89 -14.83
CA THR A 593 24.52 4.81 -15.25
C THR A 593 24.55 4.64 -16.77
N ARG A 594 23.45 4.90 -17.46
CA ARG A 594 23.32 4.82 -18.93
C ARG A 594 22.51 6.00 -19.45
N ALA A 595 23.05 6.69 -20.45
CA ALA A 595 22.38 7.86 -21.05
C ALA A 595 20.97 7.55 -21.59
N SER A 596 20.73 6.31 -22.04
CA SER A 596 19.45 5.83 -22.54
C SER A 596 18.41 5.53 -21.47
N GLY A 597 18.80 5.52 -20.19
CA GLY A 597 17.97 5.06 -19.07
C GLY A 597 18.59 3.90 -18.29
N ASP A 598 18.35 3.88 -16.98
CA ASP A 598 18.92 2.91 -16.02
C ASP A 598 18.04 1.67 -15.79
N VAL A 599 16.84 1.60 -16.37
CA VAL A 599 15.99 0.40 -16.34
C VAL A 599 16.21 -0.41 -17.61
N TYR A 600 16.84 -1.58 -17.47
CA TYR A 600 17.11 -2.44 -18.62
C TYR A 600 17.38 -3.90 -18.27
N ASP A 601 17.28 -4.79 -19.26
CA ASP A 601 17.66 -6.20 -19.20
C ASP A 601 17.07 -6.97 -18.00
N ASN A 602 15.88 -6.56 -17.55
CA ASN A 602 15.12 -7.36 -16.60
C ASN A 602 14.39 -8.49 -17.32
N VAL A 603 14.02 -9.54 -16.60
CA VAL A 603 13.32 -10.70 -17.14
C VAL A 603 12.02 -10.90 -16.39
N VAL A 604 10.91 -11.04 -17.12
CA VAL A 604 9.57 -11.28 -16.57
C VAL A 604 9.04 -12.58 -17.17
N GLN A 605 9.10 -13.66 -16.40
CA GLN A 605 8.81 -14.99 -16.92
C GLN A 605 7.77 -15.75 -16.10
N GLY A 606 6.78 -16.35 -16.74
CA GLY A 606 5.87 -17.31 -16.08
C GLY A 606 4.98 -16.74 -14.98
N ASN A 607 4.85 -15.41 -14.85
CA ASN A 607 4.07 -14.77 -13.79
C ASN A 607 2.56 -14.85 -14.11
N ARG A 608 1.72 -14.94 -13.07
CA ARG A 608 0.26 -14.76 -13.17
C ARG A 608 -0.06 -13.30 -12.86
N VAL A 609 -0.59 -12.59 -13.85
CA VAL A 609 -0.81 -11.14 -13.86
C VAL A 609 -2.31 -10.87 -13.92
N VAL A 610 -2.89 -10.45 -12.80
CA VAL A 610 -4.37 -10.41 -12.62
C VAL A 610 -4.82 -9.04 -12.10
N PRO A 611 -5.01 -8.04 -12.98
CA PRO A 611 -5.70 -6.81 -12.62
C PRO A 611 -7.20 -7.07 -12.40
N THR A 612 -7.79 -6.45 -11.38
CA THR A 612 -9.22 -6.63 -11.02
C THR A 612 -10.02 -5.33 -11.05
N SER A 613 -9.44 -4.22 -11.51
CA SER A 613 -10.12 -2.93 -11.67
C SER A 613 -9.76 -2.29 -13.01
N SER A 614 -10.62 -1.41 -13.51
CA SER A 614 -10.39 -0.64 -14.74
C SER A 614 -9.27 0.39 -14.63
N ASP A 615 -8.85 0.72 -13.41
CA ASP A 615 -7.78 1.68 -13.14
C ASP A 615 -6.42 0.98 -13.00
N ALA A 616 -6.44 -0.35 -12.81
CA ALA A 616 -5.23 -1.16 -12.76
C ALA A 616 -4.78 -1.61 -14.17
N THR A 617 -3.50 -1.92 -14.29
CA THR A 617 -2.91 -2.54 -15.49
C THR A 617 -2.10 -3.78 -15.10
N GLY A 618 -1.83 -4.66 -16.07
CA GLY A 618 -0.95 -5.81 -15.83
C GLY A 618 0.48 -5.34 -15.58
N PHE A 619 1.16 -4.86 -16.61
CA PHE A 619 2.43 -4.15 -16.47
C PHE A 619 2.29 -2.64 -16.73
N LEU A 620 3.03 -1.85 -15.97
CA LEU A 620 3.21 -0.42 -16.18
C LEU A 620 4.69 -0.13 -16.42
N HIS A 621 5.04 0.37 -17.60
CA HIS A 621 6.34 0.96 -17.85
C HIS A 621 6.20 2.47 -17.85
N GLU A 622 6.99 3.15 -17.03
CA GLU A 622 6.96 4.60 -16.92
C GLU A 622 8.39 5.14 -16.96
N THR A 623 8.67 6.01 -17.92
CA THR A 623 9.95 6.70 -18.04
C THR A 623 9.76 8.21 -18.18
N THR A 624 10.60 8.99 -17.49
CA THR A 624 10.76 10.43 -17.74
C THR A 624 11.96 10.74 -18.64
N ILE A 625 12.68 9.72 -19.13
CA ILE A 625 13.93 9.86 -19.88
C ILE A 625 13.69 9.83 -21.38
N ALA A 626 13.49 8.65 -21.96
CA ALA A 626 13.36 8.50 -23.42
C ALA A 626 12.27 7.50 -23.80
N ASN A 627 12.52 6.20 -23.63
CA ASN A 627 11.59 5.15 -24.02
C ASN A 627 11.79 3.87 -23.18
N THR A 628 10.80 2.98 -23.22
CA THR A 628 10.66 1.79 -22.35
C THR A 628 11.25 0.51 -22.95
N THR A 629 11.82 0.61 -24.15
CA THR A 629 12.32 -0.47 -25.00
C THR A 629 13.16 -1.51 -24.30
N LEU A 630 14.08 -1.07 -23.44
CA LEU A 630 15.07 -1.96 -22.86
C LEU A 630 14.61 -2.56 -21.53
N PHE A 631 13.46 -2.17 -21.01
CA PHE A 631 13.09 -2.37 -19.62
C PHE A 631 13.11 -3.84 -19.21
N ALA A 632 12.48 -4.70 -20.01
CA ALA A 632 12.41 -6.12 -19.72
C ALA A 632 12.11 -6.99 -20.95
N GLN A 633 12.47 -8.26 -20.85
CA GLN A 633 12.00 -9.34 -21.73
C GLN A 633 10.89 -10.13 -21.04
N TYR A 634 9.83 -10.45 -21.79
CA TYR A 634 8.68 -11.19 -21.31
C TYR A 634 8.57 -12.55 -21.96
N ASP A 635 8.26 -13.58 -21.18
CA ASP A 635 8.06 -14.95 -21.68
C ASP A 635 7.08 -15.74 -20.81
N ALA A 636 6.13 -16.41 -21.44
CA ALA A 636 5.20 -17.38 -20.87
C ALA A 636 4.40 -16.85 -19.67
N ASN A 637 4.13 -15.54 -19.57
CA ASN A 637 3.28 -15.02 -18.50
C ASN A 637 1.81 -15.33 -18.79
N VAL A 638 1.02 -15.44 -17.72
CA VAL A 638 -0.41 -15.74 -17.77
C VAL A 638 -1.18 -14.50 -17.36
N TYR A 639 -1.99 -13.96 -18.27
CA TYR A 639 -2.75 -12.73 -18.06
C TYR A 639 -4.24 -13.03 -17.87
N TYR A 640 -4.85 -12.41 -16.88
CA TYR A 640 -6.30 -12.37 -16.77
C TYR A 640 -6.84 -11.08 -17.42
N ASP A 641 -7.37 -11.21 -18.63
CA ASP A 641 -7.82 -10.10 -19.48
C ASP A 641 -9.33 -10.14 -19.81
N ARG A 642 -10.09 -11.06 -19.20
CA ARG A 642 -11.54 -11.21 -19.46
C ARG A 642 -12.40 -10.09 -18.90
N LEU A 643 -11.99 -9.47 -17.78
CA LEU A 643 -12.69 -8.31 -17.21
C LEU A 643 -12.28 -6.99 -17.88
N TYR A 644 -10.97 -6.84 -18.10
CA TYR A 644 -10.37 -5.66 -18.70
C TYR A 644 -9.29 -6.14 -19.66
N SER A 645 -9.43 -5.80 -20.94
CA SER A 645 -8.51 -6.25 -21.99
C SER A 645 -7.11 -5.63 -21.89
N ARG A 646 -6.92 -4.61 -21.05
CA ARG A 646 -5.65 -3.90 -20.87
C ARG A 646 -4.69 -4.72 -20.01
N ILE A 647 -3.68 -5.32 -20.65
CA ILE A 647 -2.61 -6.07 -19.98
C ILE A 647 -1.36 -5.22 -19.71
N GLY A 648 -1.24 -4.07 -20.37
CA GLY A 648 -0.03 -3.27 -20.34
C GLY A 648 -0.25 -1.79 -20.61
N THR A 649 0.61 -0.97 -20.03
CA THR A 649 0.65 0.48 -20.26
C THR A 649 2.10 0.96 -20.33
N GLU A 650 2.42 1.74 -21.35
CA GLU A 650 3.69 2.47 -21.47
C GLU A 650 3.44 3.97 -21.36
N LYS A 651 4.22 4.66 -20.52
CA LYS A 651 4.22 6.11 -20.35
C LYS A 651 5.62 6.66 -20.61
N THR A 652 5.70 7.60 -21.54
CA THR A 652 6.90 8.37 -21.85
C THR A 652 6.59 9.87 -21.69
N PRO A 653 7.59 10.78 -21.77
CA PRO A 653 7.31 12.21 -21.72
C PRO A 653 6.38 12.72 -22.83
N SER A 654 6.25 11.99 -23.94
CA SER A 654 5.49 12.42 -25.12
C SER A 654 4.30 11.52 -25.47
N SER A 655 4.14 10.37 -24.82
CA SER A 655 3.09 9.41 -25.16
C SER A 655 2.62 8.57 -23.98
N VAL A 656 1.36 8.14 -24.07
CA VAL A 656 0.80 7.04 -23.28
C VAL A 656 0.21 6.04 -24.27
N VAL A 657 0.65 4.78 -24.18
CA VAL A 657 0.17 3.69 -25.04
C VAL A 657 -0.33 2.56 -24.16
N GLU A 658 -1.47 1.99 -24.50
CA GLU A 658 -2.07 0.87 -23.78
C GLU A 658 -2.16 -0.35 -24.70
N TYR A 659 -1.95 -1.53 -24.10
CA TYR A 659 -1.87 -2.79 -24.84
C TYR A 659 -2.88 -3.80 -24.31
N GLY A 660 -3.64 -4.41 -25.22
CA GLY A 660 -4.18 -5.75 -25.04
C GLY A 660 -3.20 -6.81 -25.50
N ILE A 661 -3.51 -8.09 -25.29
CA ILE A 661 -2.56 -9.19 -25.52
C ILE A 661 -2.02 -9.24 -26.96
N GLY A 662 -2.89 -9.21 -27.97
CA GLY A 662 -2.48 -9.26 -29.37
C GLY A 662 -1.66 -8.04 -29.78
N ALA A 663 -2.03 -6.85 -29.31
CA ALA A 663 -1.28 -5.62 -29.58
C ALA A 663 0.11 -5.62 -28.92
N TRP A 664 0.22 -6.20 -27.72
CA TRP A 664 1.51 -6.37 -27.06
C TRP A 664 2.39 -7.36 -27.85
N GLN A 665 1.86 -8.51 -28.23
CA GLN A 665 2.59 -9.52 -29.02
C GLN A 665 3.02 -9.00 -30.39
N ALA A 666 2.22 -8.14 -31.02
CA ALA A 666 2.52 -7.56 -32.33
C ALA A 666 3.37 -6.28 -32.27
N ALA A 667 3.65 -5.73 -31.08
CA ALA A 667 4.45 -4.50 -30.99
C ALA A 667 5.84 -4.73 -31.60
N THR A 668 6.46 -3.69 -32.15
CA THR A 668 7.86 -3.73 -32.64
C THR A 668 8.54 -2.40 -32.36
N TYR A 669 9.86 -2.38 -32.40
CA TYR A 669 10.62 -1.13 -32.44
C TYR A 669 10.34 -0.36 -33.74
N PRO A 670 10.66 0.95 -33.80
CA PRO A 670 10.58 1.73 -35.03
C PRO A 670 11.41 1.16 -36.19
N ASP A 671 12.46 0.38 -35.89
CA ASP A 671 13.28 -0.32 -36.89
C ASP A 671 12.73 -1.70 -37.29
N GLY A 672 11.59 -2.10 -36.73
CA GLY A 672 10.91 -3.37 -37.00
C GLY A 672 11.37 -4.56 -36.17
N SER A 673 12.36 -4.41 -35.28
CA SER A 673 12.81 -5.53 -34.42
C SER A 673 11.87 -5.78 -33.21
N ALA A 674 11.91 -6.99 -32.65
CA ALA A 674 11.05 -7.40 -31.55
C ALA A 674 11.49 -6.77 -30.20
N ARG A 675 10.55 -6.22 -29.43
CA ARG A 675 10.80 -5.50 -28.14
C ARG A 675 10.79 -6.41 -26.91
N GLY A 676 11.11 -7.69 -27.07
CA GLY A 676 11.06 -8.64 -25.95
C GLY A 676 9.64 -8.89 -25.45
N GLN A 677 8.64 -8.89 -26.34
CA GLN A 677 7.24 -9.09 -25.98
C GLN A 677 6.93 -10.56 -25.70
N ASP A 678 5.81 -10.77 -25.03
CA ASP A 678 5.40 -12.06 -24.51
C ASP A 678 4.71 -12.93 -25.59
N GLN A 679 5.51 -13.43 -26.55
CA GLN A 679 5.02 -14.22 -27.69
C GLN A 679 4.33 -15.53 -27.27
N THR A 680 4.69 -16.04 -26.10
CA THR A 680 4.23 -17.32 -25.54
C THR A 680 3.20 -17.13 -24.43
N ALA A 681 2.71 -15.90 -24.23
CA ALA A 681 1.73 -15.57 -23.22
C ALA A 681 0.43 -16.38 -23.34
N ILE A 682 -0.16 -16.71 -22.19
CA ILE A 682 -1.49 -17.30 -22.09
C ILE A 682 -2.45 -16.24 -21.56
N ALA A 683 -3.44 -15.85 -22.36
CA ALA A 683 -4.50 -14.95 -21.92
C ALA A 683 -5.75 -15.73 -21.50
N ALA A 684 -6.41 -15.33 -20.42
CA ALA A 684 -7.66 -15.94 -19.98
C ALA A 684 -8.79 -15.79 -21.03
N SER A 685 -8.71 -14.80 -21.92
CA SER A 685 -9.59 -14.65 -23.08
C SER A 685 -9.40 -15.72 -24.16
N SER A 686 -8.28 -16.45 -24.17
CA SER A 686 -8.02 -17.52 -25.15
C SER A 686 -8.83 -18.81 -24.92
N VAL A 687 -9.60 -18.86 -23.83
CA VAL A 687 -10.52 -19.97 -23.56
C VAL A 687 -11.74 -19.90 -24.49
N ASN A 688 -12.26 -21.05 -24.88
CA ASN A 688 -13.39 -21.20 -25.81
C ASN A 688 -14.75 -20.80 -25.19
N TYR A 689 -14.82 -19.64 -24.53
CA TYR A 689 -16.02 -19.12 -23.91
C TYR A 689 -16.13 -17.62 -24.05
N ALA A 690 -17.25 -17.15 -24.61
CA ALA A 690 -17.60 -15.74 -24.64
C ALA A 690 -17.84 -15.20 -23.22
N THR A 691 -17.62 -13.89 -23.04
CA THR A 691 -17.87 -13.19 -21.78
C THR A 691 -19.27 -12.58 -21.69
N ALA A 692 -19.96 -12.46 -22.83
CA ALA A 692 -21.24 -11.78 -22.96
C ALA A 692 -22.17 -12.49 -23.94
N ARG A 693 -23.47 -12.24 -23.80
CA ARG A 693 -24.50 -12.55 -24.79
C ARG A 693 -24.86 -11.31 -25.59
N ILE A 694 -25.08 -11.47 -26.89
CA ILE A 694 -25.75 -10.43 -27.68
C ILE A 694 -27.22 -10.37 -27.23
N ALA A 695 -27.66 -9.19 -26.78
CA ALA A 695 -28.94 -9.01 -26.12
C ALA A 695 -29.98 -8.27 -26.98
N GLY A 696 -29.64 -7.91 -28.22
CA GLY A 696 -30.54 -7.20 -29.11
C GLY A 696 -29.91 -6.82 -30.45
N ALA A 697 -30.67 -6.07 -31.24
CA ALA A 697 -30.24 -5.57 -32.54
C ALA A 697 -29.38 -4.29 -32.43
N THR A 698 -28.76 -3.89 -33.53
CA THR A 698 -27.97 -2.65 -33.58
C THR A 698 -28.85 -1.44 -33.31
N LEU A 699 -28.33 -0.52 -32.48
CA LEU A 699 -28.95 0.75 -32.17
C LEU A 699 -28.61 1.83 -33.19
N VAL A 700 -27.52 1.68 -33.96
CA VAL A 700 -27.05 2.69 -34.91
C VAL A 700 -28.00 2.71 -36.11
N PRO A 701 -28.81 3.78 -36.28
CA PRO A 701 -29.69 3.89 -37.43
C PRO A 701 -28.84 4.10 -38.68
N ASN A 702 -29.26 3.53 -39.81
CA ASN A 702 -28.59 3.69 -41.10
C ASN A 702 -27.07 3.39 -41.07
N GLY A 703 -26.62 2.48 -40.20
CA GLY A 703 -25.20 2.11 -40.07
C GLY A 703 -24.60 1.41 -41.30
N LYS A 704 -25.45 0.80 -42.13
CA LYS A 704 -25.08 0.18 -43.42
C LYS A 704 -25.17 1.12 -44.62
N LEU A 705 -25.63 2.36 -44.43
CA LEU A 705 -25.73 3.38 -45.49
C LEU A 705 -26.52 2.91 -46.73
N ALA A 706 -27.61 2.17 -46.52
CA ALA A 706 -28.34 1.49 -47.59
C ALA A 706 -29.07 2.44 -48.55
N SER A 707 -29.52 3.61 -48.08
CA SER A 707 -30.37 4.53 -48.85
C SER A 707 -29.77 5.93 -49.07
N SER A 708 -28.98 6.46 -48.13
CA SER A 708 -28.33 7.80 -48.22
C SER A 708 -27.41 8.06 -47.01
N LEU A 709 -26.89 9.29 -46.86
CA LEU A 709 -26.22 9.80 -45.65
C LEU A 709 -27.21 10.28 -44.56
N ASP A 710 -28.48 9.88 -44.59
CA ASP A 710 -29.48 10.42 -43.65
C ASP A 710 -29.06 10.22 -42.18
N GLY A 711 -29.09 11.33 -41.44
CA GLY A 711 -28.68 11.41 -40.03
C GLY A 711 -27.17 11.45 -39.80
N TRP A 712 -26.35 11.11 -40.79
CA TRP A 712 -24.90 11.26 -40.70
C TRP A 712 -24.50 12.71 -40.87
N ALA A 713 -23.54 13.15 -40.07
CA ALA A 713 -23.05 14.52 -40.09
C ALA A 713 -21.53 14.56 -40.10
N ALA A 714 -20.96 15.62 -40.66
CA ALA A 714 -19.55 15.92 -40.51
C ALA A 714 -19.38 17.33 -39.94
N TYR A 715 -18.35 17.51 -39.14
CA TYR A 715 -18.01 18.80 -38.54
C TYR A 715 -16.50 19.01 -38.53
N ASN A 716 -16.09 20.23 -38.82
CA ASN A 716 -14.77 20.75 -38.52
C ASN A 716 -14.92 22.25 -38.23
N ASP A 717 -14.02 22.81 -37.41
CA ASP A 717 -14.16 24.17 -36.89
C ASP A 717 -13.89 25.25 -37.95
N GLY A 718 -12.75 25.16 -38.65
CA GLY A 718 -12.33 26.14 -39.65
C GLY A 718 -12.82 25.88 -41.08
N SER A 719 -12.66 26.87 -41.94
CA SER A 719 -12.89 26.74 -43.39
C SER A 719 -11.61 26.29 -44.12
N PRO A 720 -11.69 25.55 -45.24
CA PRO A 720 -12.92 25.00 -45.83
C PRO A 720 -13.54 23.91 -44.94
N LYS A 721 -14.85 23.71 -45.07
CA LYS A 721 -15.53 22.60 -44.38
C LYS A 721 -15.16 21.28 -45.07
N GLY A 722 -15.06 20.21 -44.28
CA GLY A 722 -14.85 18.87 -44.81
C GLY A 722 -16.06 18.39 -45.60
N THR A 723 -15.83 17.47 -46.53
CA THR A 723 -16.86 16.94 -47.43
C THR A 723 -17.16 15.50 -47.05
N LEU A 724 -18.43 15.19 -46.81
CA LEU A 724 -18.92 13.83 -46.56
C LEU A 724 -19.75 13.38 -47.76
N THR A 725 -19.36 12.27 -48.38
CA THR A 725 -20.05 11.67 -49.53
C THR A 725 -20.34 10.22 -49.28
N ARG A 726 -21.51 9.74 -49.72
CA ARG A 726 -21.79 8.30 -49.79
C ARG A 726 -21.31 7.77 -51.12
N GLU A 727 -20.59 6.66 -51.09
CA GLU A 727 -20.09 5.99 -52.28
C GLU A 727 -20.24 4.47 -52.16
N SER A 728 -20.14 3.79 -53.31
CA SER A 728 -20.01 2.32 -53.33
C SER A 728 -18.56 1.96 -53.04
N CYS A 729 -18.36 0.97 -52.19
CA CYS A 729 -17.05 0.51 -51.77
C CYS A 729 -17.03 -1.01 -51.66
N GLU A 730 -15.86 -1.57 -51.37
CA GLU A 730 -15.67 -3.01 -51.17
C GLU A 730 -16.56 -3.60 -50.06
N ARG A 731 -17.02 -2.76 -49.13
CA ARG A 731 -17.84 -3.13 -47.97
C ARG A 731 -19.34 -2.85 -48.18
N GLY A 732 -19.77 -2.65 -49.42
CA GLY A 732 -21.13 -2.21 -49.77
C GLY A 732 -21.18 -0.70 -49.97
N PHE A 733 -21.87 0.02 -49.08
CA PHE A 733 -21.88 1.49 -49.09
C PHE A 733 -21.04 2.04 -47.94
N CYS A 734 -20.23 3.05 -48.21
CA CYS A 734 -19.48 3.75 -47.18
C CYS A 734 -19.71 5.26 -47.22
N ALA A 735 -19.46 5.90 -46.08
CA ALA A 735 -19.37 7.33 -45.95
C ALA A 735 -17.88 7.70 -46.07
N ARG A 736 -17.51 8.35 -47.17
CA ARG A 736 -16.19 8.89 -47.41
C ARG A 736 -16.15 10.34 -46.95
N TYR A 737 -15.29 10.61 -45.98
CA TYR A 737 -15.01 11.96 -45.49
C TYR A 737 -13.66 12.43 -45.98
N VAL A 738 -13.60 13.66 -46.48
CA VAL A 738 -12.37 14.41 -46.78
C VAL A 738 -12.31 15.59 -45.83
N ALA A 739 -11.32 15.60 -44.95
CA ALA A 739 -11.19 16.65 -43.93
C ALA A 739 -10.85 18.01 -44.56
N GLY A 740 -11.50 19.05 -44.01
CA GLY A 740 -11.35 20.44 -44.45
C GLY A 740 -10.08 21.13 -43.91
N GLY A 741 -10.18 22.42 -43.61
CA GLY A 741 -9.04 23.25 -43.17
C GLY A 741 -8.58 23.03 -41.72
N THR A 742 -9.34 22.28 -40.92
CA THR A 742 -9.02 21.92 -39.53
C THR A 742 -9.36 20.46 -39.28
N PRO A 743 -8.84 19.84 -38.20
CA PRO A 743 -9.24 18.49 -37.83
C PRO A 743 -10.76 18.36 -37.79
N GLY A 744 -11.27 17.29 -38.41
CA GLY A 744 -12.68 17.03 -38.55
C GLY A 744 -13.13 15.79 -37.81
N LEU A 745 -14.45 15.64 -37.77
CA LEU A 745 -15.13 14.44 -37.30
C LEU A 745 -16.32 14.09 -38.19
N VAL A 746 -16.68 12.81 -38.18
CA VAL A 746 -17.93 12.27 -38.72
C VAL A 746 -18.74 11.68 -37.58
N SER A 747 -20.04 11.92 -37.55
CA SER A 747 -20.95 11.41 -36.53
C SER A 747 -22.02 10.51 -37.13
N THR A 748 -22.32 9.42 -36.44
CA THR A 748 -23.50 8.58 -36.76
C THR A 748 -24.81 9.33 -36.48
N PRO A 749 -25.95 8.84 -37.01
CA PRO A 749 -27.27 9.27 -36.54
C PRO A 749 -27.46 9.03 -35.03
N TYR A 750 -28.42 9.75 -34.45
CA TYR A 750 -28.71 9.68 -33.03
C TYR A 750 -29.46 8.40 -32.64
N PHE A 751 -29.14 7.84 -31.48
CA PHE A 751 -29.81 6.68 -30.88
C PHE A 751 -29.88 6.78 -29.35
N SER A 752 -30.68 5.91 -28.71
CA SER A 752 -30.83 5.89 -27.25
C SER A 752 -29.87 4.91 -26.60
N VAL A 753 -29.33 5.25 -25.43
CA VAL A 753 -28.53 4.35 -24.59
C VAL A 753 -28.99 4.40 -23.14
N THR A 754 -28.73 3.32 -22.40
CA THR A 754 -29.11 3.21 -20.99
C THR A 754 -27.87 3.20 -20.10
N LYS A 755 -27.92 3.96 -19.00
CA LYS A 755 -26.87 3.96 -17.97
C LYS A 755 -26.61 2.53 -17.47
N ASP A 756 -25.34 2.23 -17.24
CA ASP A 756 -24.81 0.96 -16.74
C ASP A 756 -25.00 -0.27 -17.66
N GLN A 757 -25.64 -0.11 -18.82
CA GLN A 757 -25.75 -1.13 -19.83
C GLN A 757 -24.45 -1.26 -20.64
N TRP A 758 -24.07 -2.49 -20.94
CA TRP A 758 -22.95 -2.79 -21.84
C TRP A 758 -23.40 -2.89 -23.28
N TYR A 759 -22.55 -2.41 -24.19
CA TYR A 759 -22.76 -2.45 -25.62
C TYR A 759 -21.48 -2.87 -26.34
N ARG A 760 -21.61 -3.66 -27.41
CA ARG A 760 -20.54 -3.96 -28.35
C ARG A 760 -20.67 -3.04 -29.56
N ILE A 761 -19.60 -2.35 -29.90
CA ILE A 761 -19.50 -1.51 -31.10
C ILE A 761 -18.60 -2.23 -32.10
N SER A 762 -19.04 -2.33 -33.35
CA SER A 762 -18.14 -2.72 -34.44
C SER A 762 -18.33 -1.82 -35.67
N VAL A 763 -17.24 -1.64 -36.43
CA VAL A 763 -17.21 -0.72 -37.58
C VAL A 763 -16.09 -1.09 -38.53
N ASP A 764 -16.34 -0.97 -39.84
CA ASP A 764 -15.33 -1.07 -40.88
C ASP A 764 -14.81 0.33 -41.22
N VAL A 765 -13.50 0.51 -41.21
CA VAL A 765 -12.84 1.79 -41.51
C VAL A 765 -11.66 1.62 -42.46
N GLN A 766 -11.39 2.68 -43.22
CA GLN A 766 -10.24 2.79 -44.11
C GLN A 766 -9.67 4.21 -44.03
N GLY A 767 -8.36 4.33 -43.78
CA GLY A 767 -7.64 5.59 -43.71
C GLY A 767 -6.96 5.97 -45.03
N ALA A 768 -6.35 7.15 -45.06
CA ALA A 768 -5.55 7.66 -46.18
C ALA A 768 -4.14 7.02 -46.25
N TYR A 769 -3.59 6.59 -45.11
CA TYR A 769 -2.28 5.96 -45.00
C TYR A 769 -2.24 4.98 -43.83
N ASP A 770 -1.25 4.08 -43.82
CA ASP A 770 -1.10 3.07 -42.78
C ASP A 770 -0.62 3.72 -41.48
N GLY A 771 -1.32 3.42 -40.37
CA GLY A 771 -1.06 4.06 -39.08
C GLY A 771 -1.73 5.42 -38.90
N GLN A 772 -2.68 5.81 -39.77
CA GLN A 772 -3.52 6.97 -39.50
C GLN A 772 -4.27 6.78 -38.17
N ILE A 773 -4.22 7.74 -37.26
CA ILE A 773 -4.89 7.63 -35.97
C ILE A 773 -6.35 8.08 -36.13
N LEU A 774 -7.27 7.22 -35.74
CA LEU A 774 -8.70 7.49 -35.65
C LEU A 774 -9.13 7.53 -34.18
N ASN A 775 -9.86 8.56 -33.78
CA ASN A 775 -10.44 8.65 -32.44
C ASN A 775 -11.92 8.30 -32.48
N LEU A 776 -12.33 7.15 -31.93
CA LEU A 776 -13.74 6.76 -31.81
C LEU A 776 -14.26 7.08 -30.41
N VAL A 777 -15.37 7.81 -30.34
CA VAL A 777 -15.97 8.22 -29.06
C VAL A 777 -17.49 8.06 -29.09
N LEU A 778 -18.03 7.30 -28.13
CA LEU A 778 -19.47 7.34 -27.84
C LEU A 778 -19.78 8.62 -27.05
N ARG A 779 -20.63 9.49 -27.58
CA ARG A 779 -20.92 10.80 -27.01
C ARG A 779 -22.41 11.10 -26.93
N ARG A 780 -22.78 12.01 -26.02
CA ARG A 780 -24.06 12.71 -26.09
C ARG A 780 -24.05 13.63 -27.32
N GLY A 781 -25.18 13.69 -28.00
CA GLY A 781 -25.39 14.44 -29.24
C GLY A 781 -25.78 15.90 -29.06
N GLY A 782 -25.82 16.38 -27.82
CA GLY A 782 -26.26 17.73 -27.45
C GLY A 782 -27.76 17.95 -27.58
N GLY A 783 -28.17 19.22 -27.46
CA GLY A 783 -29.56 19.65 -27.50
C GLY A 783 -30.03 20.24 -26.17
N GLY A 784 -30.92 21.24 -26.23
CA GLY A 784 -31.24 22.06 -25.05
C GLY A 784 -30.00 22.69 -24.43
N SER A 785 -29.81 22.47 -23.11
CA SER A 785 -28.61 22.86 -22.36
C SER A 785 -27.56 21.76 -22.25
N ASN A 786 -27.77 20.60 -22.89
CA ASN A 786 -26.86 19.45 -22.78
C ASN A 786 -25.69 19.56 -23.76
N GLY A 787 -24.51 19.13 -23.32
CA GLY A 787 -23.27 19.20 -24.08
C GLY A 787 -22.99 17.96 -24.94
N TYR A 788 -21.71 17.79 -25.29
CA TYR A 788 -21.20 16.67 -26.09
C TYR A 788 -20.25 15.78 -25.26
N GLU A 789 -20.63 15.50 -24.02
CA GLU A 789 -19.81 14.71 -23.13
C GLU A 789 -19.68 13.25 -23.61
N PRO A 790 -18.52 12.63 -23.36
CA PRO A 790 -18.33 11.20 -23.56
C PRO A 790 -19.27 10.37 -22.66
N LEU A 791 -19.85 9.32 -23.22
CA LEU A 791 -20.76 8.40 -22.52
C LEU A 791 -20.08 7.09 -22.12
N SER A 792 -18.75 6.99 -22.30
CA SER A 792 -17.91 5.87 -21.88
C SER A 792 -16.52 6.38 -21.47
N ALA A 793 -15.85 5.67 -20.56
CA ALA A 793 -14.47 5.97 -20.17
C ALA A 793 -13.43 5.52 -21.22
N LEU A 794 -13.80 4.61 -22.11
CA LEU A 794 -12.96 4.15 -23.22
C LEU A 794 -13.02 5.16 -24.39
N TYR A 795 -11.85 5.68 -24.76
CA TYR A 795 -11.61 6.40 -26.01
C TYR A 795 -10.71 5.53 -26.88
N ALA A 796 -11.17 5.14 -28.06
CA ALA A 796 -10.36 4.30 -28.93
C ALA A 796 -9.56 5.21 -29.86
N TYR A 797 -8.28 5.46 -29.54
CA TYR A 797 -7.31 6.00 -30.49
C TYR A 797 -6.68 4.83 -31.24
N VAL A 798 -7.23 4.52 -32.41
CA VAL A 798 -6.89 3.30 -33.13
C VAL A 798 -6.08 3.64 -34.38
N PRO A 799 -4.90 3.05 -34.60
CA PRO A 799 -4.23 3.12 -35.89
C PRO A 799 -5.05 2.33 -36.91
N ILE A 800 -5.44 2.99 -37.99
CA ILE A 800 -6.14 2.39 -39.14
C ILE A 800 -5.21 2.32 -40.35
N SER A 801 -5.55 1.45 -41.30
CA SER A 801 -4.71 1.21 -42.47
C SER A 801 -5.28 1.84 -43.75
N ARG A 802 -4.49 1.82 -44.84
CA ARG A 802 -5.02 2.07 -46.20
C ARG A 802 -5.95 0.98 -46.67
N GLY A 803 -5.83 -0.22 -46.11
CA GLY A 803 -6.80 -1.28 -46.29
C GLY A 803 -8.02 -1.07 -45.38
N TRP A 804 -9.09 -1.78 -45.69
CA TRP A 804 -10.21 -1.88 -44.75
C TRP A 804 -9.79 -2.63 -43.49
N THR A 805 -10.22 -2.15 -42.34
CA THR A 805 -10.01 -2.79 -41.05
C THR A 805 -11.33 -2.78 -40.28
N ARG A 806 -11.72 -3.92 -39.71
CA ARG A 806 -12.84 -3.98 -38.76
C ARG A 806 -12.32 -3.69 -37.36
N LEU A 807 -12.97 -2.76 -36.67
CA LEU A 807 -12.75 -2.47 -35.25
C LEU A 807 -13.90 -3.06 -34.46
N SER A 808 -13.62 -3.62 -33.29
CA SER A 808 -14.65 -4.16 -32.39
C SER A 808 -14.24 -4.00 -30.93
N TYR A 809 -15.12 -3.45 -30.09
CA TYR A 809 -14.87 -3.26 -28.67
C TYR A 809 -16.18 -3.16 -27.87
N THR A 810 -16.11 -3.46 -26.56
CA THR A 810 -17.27 -3.41 -25.65
C THR A 810 -17.13 -2.24 -24.68
N VAL A 811 -18.18 -1.46 -24.51
CA VAL A 811 -18.22 -0.29 -23.61
C VAL A 811 -19.38 -0.37 -22.63
N LYS A 812 -19.16 0.09 -21.40
CA LYS A 812 -20.22 0.35 -20.42
C LYS A 812 -20.64 1.81 -20.51
N VAL A 813 -21.93 2.07 -20.65
CA VAL A 813 -22.46 3.43 -20.76
C VAL A 813 -22.60 4.08 -19.38
N THR A 814 -22.13 5.32 -19.24
CA THR A 814 -22.09 6.05 -17.96
C THR A 814 -23.36 6.82 -17.64
N GLN A 815 -24.19 7.12 -18.65
CA GLN A 815 -25.43 7.89 -18.49
C GLN A 815 -26.51 7.44 -19.49
N SER A 816 -27.78 7.53 -19.07
CA SER A 816 -28.90 7.30 -19.97
C SER A 816 -29.10 8.52 -20.86
N VAL A 817 -29.24 8.28 -22.15
CA VAL A 817 -29.53 9.29 -23.16
C VAL A 817 -30.63 8.76 -24.05
N GLN A 818 -31.74 9.50 -24.13
CA GLN A 818 -32.86 9.16 -25.00
C GLN A 818 -32.77 10.01 -26.26
N ALA A 819 -32.83 9.36 -27.42
CA ALA A 819 -32.86 10.06 -28.70
C ALA A 819 -34.17 10.85 -28.86
N ASN A 820 -34.04 12.09 -29.32
CA ASN A 820 -35.13 13.04 -29.49
C ASN A 820 -36.00 13.19 -28.23
N ASP A 821 -35.37 13.31 -27.06
CA ASP A 821 -36.06 13.44 -25.79
C ASP A 821 -36.76 14.82 -25.71
N PRO A 822 -38.10 14.87 -25.66
CA PRO A 822 -38.84 16.13 -25.60
C PRO A 822 -38.67 16.86 -24.27
N VAL A 823 -38.20 16.19 -23.22
CA VAL A 823 -38.04 16.76 -21.86
C VAL A 823 -36.68 17.43 -21.73
N THR A 824 -35.61 16.67 -21.98
CA THR A 824 -34.24 17.20 -21.88
C THR A 824 -33.79 17.95 -23.13
N LEU A 825 -34.58 17.85 -24.21
CA LEU A 825 -34.26 18.32 -25.56
C LEU A 825 -32.99 17.67 -26.14
N ASP A 826 -32.59 16.52 -25.58
CA ASP A 826 -31.44 15.77 -26.07
C ASP A 826 -31.75 15.18 -27.46
N ARG A 827 -30.81 15.34 -28.37
CA ARG A 827 -30.89 14.75 -29.70
C ARG A 827 -30.65 13.24 -29.65
N GLY A 828 -29.88 12.77 -28.67
CA GLY A 828 -29.56 11.35 -28.47
C GLY A 828 -28.06 11.10 -28.38
N ALA A 829 -27.66 9.86 -28.16
CA ALA A 829 -26.26 9.43 -28.25
C ALA A 829 -25.83 9.25 -29.71
N ARG A 830 -24.53 9.34 -29.97
CA ARG A 830 -23.92 9.08 -31.28
C ARG A 830 -22.48 8.58 -31.14
N ILE A 831 -21.94 8.01 -32.21
CA ILE A 831 -20.52 7.65 -32.30
C ILE A 831 -19.83 8.69 -33.18
N ASP A 832 -18.81 9.35 -32.61
CA ASP A 832 -17.97 10.31 -33.32
C ASP A 832 -16.65 9.64 -33.75
N PHE A 833 -16.36 9.75 -35.04
CA PHE A 833 -15.10 9.39 -35.67
C PHE A 833 -14.28 10.68 -35.86
N ALA A 834 -13.39 10.98 -34.91
CA ALA A 834 -12.76 12.28 -34.77
C ALA A 834 -11.24 12.26 -35.05
N GLN A 835 -10.64 13.45 -34.97
CA GLN A 835 -9.21 13.72 -35.16
C GLN A 835 -8.68 13.44 -36.57
N ILE A 836 -9.56 13.47 -37.58
CA ILE A 836 -9.16 13.35 -38.99
C ILE A 836 -8.51 14.68 -39.40
N GLN A 837 -7.20 14.69 -39.58
CA GLN A 837 -6.43 15.91 -39.82
C GLN A 837 -6.73 16.51 -41.21
N PRO A 838 -6.50 17.83 -41.41
CA PRO A 838 -6.71 18.48 -42.70
C PRO A 838 -6.14 17.71 -43.89
N GLY A 839 -6.95 17.53 -44.95
CA GLY A 839 -6.57 16.81 -46.16
C GLY A 839 -6.53 15.28 -46.05
N GLN A 840 -6.72 14.71 -44.85
CA GLN A 840 -6.87 13.26 -44.70
C GLN A 840 -8.26 12.80 -45.15
N THR A 841 -8.34 11.53 -45.51
CA THR A 841 -9.60 10.86 -45.82
C THR A 841 -9.89 9.74 -44.85
N LEU A 842 -11.18 9.50 -44.60
CA LEU A 842 -11.68 8.39 -43.81
C LEU A 842 -12.90 7.81 -44.53
N SER A 843 -12.89 6.51 -44.79
CA SER A 843 -14.09 5.79 -45.23
C SER A 843 -14.65 4.96 -44.07
N ILE A 844 -15.96 4.99 -43.87
CA ILE A 844 -16.66 4.30 -42.78
C ILE A 844 -17.79 3.46 -43.36
N ALA A 845 -17.87 2.19 -42.97
CA ALA A 845 -18.94 1.27 -43.37
C ALA A 845 -19.37 0.37 -42.20
N ASN A 846 -20.57 -0.22 -42.31
CA ASN A 846 -21.09 -1.26 -41.41
C ASN A 846 -20.96 -0.91 -39.91
N VAL A 847 -21.41 0.27 -39.50
CA VAL A 847 -21.40 0.65 -38.07
C VAL A 847 -22.54 -0.06 -37.34
N GLU A 848 -22.20 -0.75 -36.27
CA GLU A 848 -23.16 -1.33 -35.34
C GLU A 848 -22.84 -1.02 -33.89
N MET A 849 -23.88 -0.96 -33.08
CA MET A 849 -23.78 -0.90 -31.62
C MET A 849 -24.91 -1.74 -31.04
N VAL A 850 -24.60 -2.93 -30.53
CA VAL A 850 -25.61 -3.87 -30.00
C VAL A 850 -25.54 -3.91 -28.48
N PRO A 851 -26.68 -4.00 -27.77
CA PRO A 851 -26.65 -4.26 -26.34
C PRO A 851 -26.09 -5.66 -26.08
N VAL A 852 -25.25 -5.78 -25.05
CA VAL A 852 -24.73 -7.07 -24.59
C VAL A 852 -24.98 -7.27 -23.11
N THR A 853 -25.29 -8.50 -22.71
CA THR A 853 -25.44 -8.88 -21.31
C THR A 853 -24.22 -9.69 -20.90
N LEU A 854 -23.38 -9.13 -20.02
CA LEU A 854 -22.29 -9.88 -19.42
C LEU A 854 -22.86 -11.05 -18.62
N SER A 855 -22.27 -12.23 -18.76
CA SER A 855 -22.60 -13.32 -17.85
C SER A 855 -21.90 -13.06 -16.52
N GLU A 856 -22.67 -13.01 -15.42
CA GLU A 856 -22.11 -12.92 -14.06
C GLU A 856 -21.14 -14.08 -13.79
N ALA A 857 -21.41 -15.24 -14.40
CA ALA A 857 -20.56 -16.41 -14.37
C ALA A 857 -19.32 -16.31 -15.27
N SER A 858 -19.20 -15.35 -16.18
CA SER A 858 -17.99 -15.13 -16.98
C SER A 858 -17.16 -13.92 -16.52
N SER A 859 -17.62 -13.18 -15.51
CA SER A 859 -16.99 -11.93 -15.05
C SER A 859 -16.41 -12.02 -13.64
N ARG A 860 -16.19 -13.22 -13.09
CA ARG A 860 -15.68 -13.36 -11.72
C ARG A 860 -14.30 -14.01 -11.70
N THR A 861 -13.41 -13.45 -10.90
CA THR A 861 -12.10 -13.97 -10.56
C THR A 861 -11.91 -13.88 -9.05
N GLU A 862 -11.22 -14.86 -8.48
CA GLU A 862 -10.92 -14.96 -7.05
C GLU A 862 -9.49 -15.51 -6.90
N ILE A 863 -8.88 -15.26 -5.73
CA ILE A 863 -7.61 -15.89 -5.37
C ILE A 863 -7.78 -16.70 -4.08
N LEU A 864 -7.34 -17.96 -4.13
CA LEU A 864 -7.17 -18.80 -2.96
C LEU A 864 -5.75 -18.61 -2.44
N VAL A 865 -5.60 -18.29 -1.16
CA VAL A 865 -4.29 -18.04 -0.54
C VAL A 865 -4.16 -18.88 0.73
N ASN A 866 -3.10 -19.67 0.82
CA ASN A 866 -2.69 -20.30 2.07
C ASN A 866 -1.52 -19.51 2.66
N THR A 867 -1.77 -18.76 3.73
CA THR A 867 -0.74 -17.97 4.44
C THR A 867 0.06 -18.78 5.46
N THR A 868 -0.36 -20.03 5.73
CA THR A 868 0.17 -20.85 6.81
C THR A 868 1.40 -21.65 6.40
N GLY A 869 2.11 -22.19 7.40
CA GLY A 869 3.25 -23.07 7.21
C GLY A 869 2.91 -24.54 6.92
N SER A 870 1.62 -24.88 6.79
CA SER A 870 1.12 -26.23 6.52
C SER A 870 0.13 -26.23 5.35
N ASP A 871 -0.26 -27.40 4.86
CA ASP A 871 -1.34 -27.50 3.87
C ASP A 871 -2.65 -26.94 4.44
N ALA A 872 -3.44 -26.27 3.59
CA ALA A 872 -4.74 -25.72 3.94
C ALA A 872 -5.82 -26.24 2.98
N SER A 873 -6.94 -26.68 3.54
CA SER A 873 -8.14 -27.05 2.79
C SER A 873 -9.09 -25.86 2.74
N LEU A 874 -9.31 -25.31 1.55
CA LEU A 874 -10.09 -24.10 1.33
C LEU A 874 -11.43 -24.44 0.68
N GLU A 875 -12.50 -23.90 1.24
CA GLU A 875 -13.84 -24.02 0.68
C GLU A 875 -14.06 -23.06 -0.49
N CYS A 876 -15.10 -23.32 -1.27
CA CYS A 876 -15.47 -22.43 -2.36
C CYS A 876 -15.79 -21.01 -1.82
N PRO A 877 -15.18 -19.95 -2.38
CA PRO A 877 -15.34 -18.59 -1.86
C PRO A 877 -16.78 -18.06 -1.99
N THR A 878 -17.58 -18.67 -2.85
CA THR A 878 -18.96 -18.25 -3.13
C THR A 878 -20.01 -19.15 -2.50
N THR A 879 -19.62 -20.09 -1.61
CA THR A 879 -20.55 -21.06 -1.01
C THR A 879 -21.75 -20.40 -0.34
N SER A 880 -21.57 -19.24 0.29
CA SER A 880 -22.65 -18.50 0.98
C SER A 880 -23.36 -17.48 0.09
N SER A 881 -22.69 -16.90 -0.91
CA SER A 881 -23.21 -15.78 -1.71
C SER A 881 -23.79 -16.21 -3.06
N ALA A 882 -23.18 -17.22 -3.71
CA ALA A 882 -23.59 -17.75 -5.00
C ALA A 882 -23.09 -19.20 -5.16
N PRO A 883 -23.76 -20.19 -4.52
CA PRO A 883 -23.29 -21.58 -4.48
C PRO A 883 -23.20 -22.23 -5.87
N THR A 884 -24.04 -21.80 -6.81
CA THR A 884 -24.06 -22.31 -8.20
C THR A 884 -22.77 -22.02 -8.95
N LEU A 885 -22.03 -20.97 -8.58
CA LEU A 885 -20.74 -20.62 -9.20
C LEU A 885 -19.62 -21.59 -8.80
N CYS A 886 -19.76 -22.35 -7.71
CA CYS A 886 -18.70 -23.24 -7.24
C CYS A 886 -18.31 -24.32 -8.27
N GLY A 887 -19.29 -24.83 -9.03
CA GLY A 887 -19.06 -25.79 -10.14
C GLY A 887 -18.59 -25.15 -11.44
N GLN A 888 -18.43 -23.83 -11.46
CA GLN A 888 -18.05 -23.03 -12.62
C GLN A 888 -16.67 -22.39 -12.49
N PHE A 889 -15.96 -22.60 -11.37
CA PHE A 889 -14.58 -22.13 -11.23
C PHE A 889 -13.59 -23.03 -11.98
N PHE A 890 -12.67 -22.38 -12.68
CA PHE A 890 -11.55 -22.98 -13.38
C PHE A 890 -10.25 -22.30 -12.95
N ARG A 891 -9.15 -23.04 -13.01
CA ARG A 891 -7.84 -22.55 -12.61
C ARG A 891 -7.22 -21.71 -13.72
N LEU A 892 -6.67 -20.55 -13.36
CA LEU A 892 -5.98 -19.69 -14.31
C LEU A 892 -4.67 -20.34 -14.79
N GLY A 893 -4.55 -20.51 -16.11
CA GLY A 893 -3.36 -21.00 -16.79
C GLY A 893 -3.52 -22.39 -17.42
N ASP A 894 -4.20 -23.32 -16.74
CA ASP A 894 -4.47 -24.68 -17.28
C ASP A 894 -5.96 -24.96 -17.53
N ASN A 895 -6.86 -24.07 -17.11
CA ASN A 895 -8.30 -24.14 -17.32
C ASN A 895 -8.92 -25.45 -16.82
N ALA A 896 -8.31 -26.10 -15.83
CA ALA A 896 -8.92 -27.25 -15.19
C ALA A 896 -10.01 -26.80 -14.20
N ALA A 897 -11.13 -27.52 -14.18
CA ALA A 897 -12.21 -27.26 -13.22
C ALA A 897 -11.70 -27.43 -11.78
N VAL A 898 -12.12 -26.53 -10.89
CA VAL A 898 -11.80 -26.60 -9.46
C VAL A 898 -12.72 -27.61 -8.79
N THR A 899 -12.13 -28.51 -8.02
CA THR A 899 -12.86 -29.43 -7.13
C THR A 899 -12.74 -28.94 -5.70
N TRP A 900 -13.86 -28.89 -4.97
CA TRP A 900 -13.93 -28.40 -3.60
C TRP A 900 -14.07 -29.54 -2.60
N PRO A 901 -13.45 -29.45 -1.40
CA PRO A 901 -12.55 -28.38 -0.99
C PRO A 901 -11.20 -28.45 -1.72
N ARG A 902 -10.57 -27.29 -1.94
CA ARG A 902 -9.29 -27.16 -2.65
C ARG A 902 -8.14 -27.15 -1.66
N VAL A 903 -7.23 -28.11 -1.76
CA VAL A 903 -6.02 -28.16 -0.91
C VAL A 903 -4.90 -27.36 -1.56
N LEU A 904 -4.34 -26.41 -0.81
CA LEU A 904 -3.16 -25.65 -1.19
C LEU A 904 -1.99 -25.96 -0.24
N GLY A 905 -0.79 -26.08 -0.81
CA GLY A 905 0.44 -26.23 -0.04
C GLY A 905 0.77 -24.98 0.80
N PRO A 906 1.73 -25.06 1.73
CA PRO A 906 2.10 -23.94 2.59
C PRO A 906 2.57 -22.73 1.78
N ARG A 907 2.13 -21.52 2.17
CA ARG A 907 2.53 -20.25 1.55
C ARG A 907 2.36 -20.20 0.02
N SER A 908 1.30 -20.85 -0.46
CA SER A 908 0.98 -20.92 -1.89
C SER A 908 -0.34 -20.24 -2.19
N SER A 909 -0.58 -19.97 -3.48
CA SER A 909 -1.82 -19.40 -3.96
C SER A 909 -2.25 -20.00 -5.29
N GLU A 910 -3.55 -19.86 -5.57
CA GLU A 910 -4.13 -20.25 -6.84
C GLU A 910 -5.18 -19.24 -7.27
N VAL A 911 -5.04 -18.71 -8.48
CA VAL A 911 -6.05 -17.83 -9.08
C VAL A 911 -7.06 -18.69 -9.80
N ILE A 912 -8.34 -18.41 -9.55
CA ILE A 912 -9.48 -19.09 -10.15
C ILE A 912 -10.42 -18.06 -10.77
N PHE A 913 -11.11 -18.46 -11.82
CA PHE A 913 -12.09 -17.61 -12.49
C PHE A 913 -13.27 -18.45 -12.97
N THR A 914 -14.42 -17.83 -13.13
CA THR A 914 -15.63 -18.55 -13.54
C THR A 914 -15.79 -18.56 -15.06
N LEU A 915 -16.33 -19.66 -15.59
CA LEU A 915 -16.76 -19.78 -16.99
C LEU A 915 -18.24 -20.14 -17.04
N ASP A 916 -19.01 -19.42 -17.86
CA ASP A 916 -20.37 -19.80 -18.19
C ASP A 916 -20.39 -20.87 -19.28
N ARG A 917 -20.72 -22.10 -18.90
CA ARG A 917 -20.78 -23.25 -19.83
C ARG A 917 -21.80 -23.08 -20.97
N SER A 918 -22.74 -22.15 -20.84
CA SER A 918 -23.72 -21.86 -21.87
C SER A 918 -23.22 -20.86 -22.93
N LEU A 919 -21.99 -20.38 -22.80
CA LEU A 919 -21.32 -19.43 -23.68
C LEU A 919 -20.10 -20.02 -24.39
N ILE A 920 -20.11 -21.31 -24.72
CA ILE A 920 -19.04 -21.91 -25.53
C ILE A 920 -18.89 -21.10 -26.82
N ASP A 921 -17.63 -20.80 -27.17
CA ASP A 921 -17.18 -20.02 -28.32
C ASP A 921 -16.00 -20.81 -28.92
N SER A 922 -16.30 -21.63 -29.91
CA SER A 922 -15.41 -22.67 -30.41
C SER A 922 -14.25 -22.12 -31.23
N ASP A 923 -14.44 -21.01 -31.95
CA ASP A 923 -13.44 -20.35 -32.79
C ASP A 923 -12.74 -19.13 -32.15
N ARG A 924 -13.23 -18.72 -30.96
CA ARG A 924 -12.65 -17.72 -30.05
C ARG A 924 -12.70 -16.31 -30.61
N ASP A 925 -13.80 -15.98 -31.26
CA ASP A 925 -14.03 -14.65 -31.84
C ASP A 925 -14.74 -13.68 -30.86
N GLY A 926 -15.15 -14.21 -29.69
CA GLY A 926 -15.84 -13.49 -28.62
C GLY A 926 -17.37 -13.55 -28.71
N ILE A 927 -17.94 -14.31 -29.64
CA ILE A 927 -19.37 -14.58 -29.81
C ILE A 927 -19.62 -16.06 -29.48
N ALA A 928 -20.60 -16.33 -28.61
CA ALA A 928 -20.92 -17.72 -28.28
C ALA A 928 -21.48 -18.45 -29.51
N ASP A 929 -21.16 -19.73 -29.69
CA ASP A 929 -21.62 -20.60 -30.79
C ASP A 929 -23.14 -20.55 -31.00
N SER A 930 -23.90 -20.36 -29.91
CA SER A 930 -25.36 -20.20 -29.96
C SER A 930 -25.86 -18.94 -30.66
N GLN A 931 -24.98 -17.96 -30.92
CA GLN A 931 -25.26 -16.65 -31.49
C GLN A 931 -24.32 -16.30 -32.67
N ASP A 932 -23.29 -17.10 -32.90
CA ASP A 932 -22.35 -16.94 -34.01
C ASP A 932 -22.96 -17.48 -35.32
N LEU A 933 -22.98 -16.64 -36.35
CA LEU A 933 -23.46 -16.97 -37.69
C LEU A 933 -22.30 -17.25 -38.67
N CYS A 934 -21.07 -16.92 -38.27
CA CYS A 934 -19.86 -16.99 -39.07
C CYS A 934 -18.85 -17.91 -38.40
N THR A 935 -19.22 -19.19 -38.32
CA THR A 935 -18.38 -20.24 -37.72
C THR A 935 -17.01 -20.33 -38.39
N ASP A 936 -15.98 -20.63 -37.60
CA ASP A 936 -14.57 -20.77 -38.02
C ASP A 936 -13.90 -19.44 -38.37
N THR A 937 -14.29 -18.36 -37.70
CA THR A 937 -13.60 -17.09 -37.81
C THR A 937 -12.18 -17.21 -37.26
N GLY A 938 -11.20 -16.73 -38.02
CA GLY A 938 -9.80 -16.83 -37.64
C GLY A 938 -9.54 -16.17 -36.28
N THR A 939 -8.96 -16.91 -35.34
CA THR A 939 -8.67 -16.43 -33.99
C THR A 939 -7.93 -15.09 -33.99
N GLY A 940 -8.41 -14.14 -33.17
CA GLY A 940 -7.87 -12.78 -33.10
C GLY A 940 -8.44 -11.80 -34.15
N SER A 941 -9.31 -12.26 -35.04
CA SER A 941 -10.05 -11.37 -35.94
C SER A 941 -11.02 -10.49 -35.16
N SER A 942 -11.11 -9.21 -35.52
CA SER A 942 -12.20 -8.35 -35.03
C SER A 942 -13.49 -8.71 -35.74
N VAL A 943 -14.51 -9.09 -34.98
CA VAL A 943 -15.82 -9.53 -35.50
C VAL A 943 -16.97 -8.62 -35.10
N ASN A 944 -18.01 -8.62 -35.94
CA ASN A 944 -19.28 -7.96 -35.65
C ASN A 944 -20.11 -8.77 -34.63
N ALA A 945 -21.33 -8.32 -34.34
CA ALA A 945 -22.24 -8.96 -33.40
C ALA A 945 -22.76 -10.33 -33.85
N SER A 946 -22.47 -10.74 -35.08
CA SER A 946 -22.82 -12.05 -35.66
C SER A 946 -21.60 -12.97 -35.80
N GLY A 947 -20.44 -12.59 -35.26
CA GLY A 947 -19.20 -13.36 -35.34
C GLY A 947 -18.44 -13.23 -36.66
N CYS A 948 -18.90 -12.38 -37.59
CA CYS A 948 -18.25 -12.28 -38.90
C CYS A 948 -17.04 -11.34 -38.85
N SER A 949 -15.89 -11.81 -39.33
CA SER A 949 -14.71 -10.97 -39.59
C SER A 949 -14.92 -10.04 -40.79
N LEU A 950 -13.90 -9.27 -41.17
CA LEU A 950 -13.93 -8.47 -42.41
C LEU A 950 -13.92 -9.35 -43.68
N SER A 951 -13.37 -10.56 -43.60
CA SER A 951 -13.20 -11.46 -44.75
C SER A 951 -14.41 -12.37 -45.02
N GLN A 952 -15.37 -12.41 -44.10
CA GLN A 952 -16.64 -13.14 -44.17
C GLN A 952 -17.78 -12.12 -44.30
#